data_AF-A0A146LB02-F1
#
_entry.id   AF-A0A146LB02-F1
#
_cell.length_a   1.000
_cell.length_b   1.000
_cell.length_c   1.000
_cell.angle_alpha   90.00
_cell.angle_beta   90.00
_cell.angle_gamma   90.00
#
_symmetry.space_group_name_H-M   'P 1'
#
loop_
_entity.id
_entity.type
_entity.pdbx_description
1 polymer ?
#
loop_
_entity_poly.entity_id
_entity_poly.type
_entity_poly.pdbx_seq_one_letter_code
_entity_poly.pdbx_strand_id
1 'polypeptide(L)'
;TVSREESGRYVVRLPFHDGLVPKLGSTHSLALNRLFKLEKRFDKDTKFAHLYKENLRSYIDQGHLVPAKGSSPYIMTHHGVMKYPENGDPKMRVVFSPAERDPNGHTLNEYLLPGPKLQGDIGQIISRFRLHKVALTCDIKQMYREISLHPVDRRFQRILFRFSPNDPVQEWELTRVTFGIASAPYLALRTLRQLVQDEGSRYPLGSRAIIYESYIDDFLTGASSVQEARQLRDDLQSLLALGGFHLDKWASSHVEVLPEQNSTLKEIGCLDSPSLKVLGLWWDPVLDQFKYRIDSSNEPLTKRSLLSRVARTYDINGFLGPVIFLMKSLLQKLWLARVDWDQPPPNDISEQGKSVLQELPLLEELSIPRCILDPGWTSVQLVGFSDASTLGMAAVLYLRAETSTGVTCHLLKSKTRVAPLKTWTVPRLELGAAVLLSRLIQSSLPLNPSVVVSRIVCFTDSSCTLAWIHTPPHKLKTFVSNRVVQISENCPDANWFHISTHDNPADSASRGLLPSEFLADRLWWHGPSFLLDPIDLWPMNIPPESSKADDEIKSVQPVLVSQDLEQNRFSCLIDRSSSLDKAVRTCVFIIRFLFNLKMKCLKQPQASWLLGPISASEYREAKLHLVEVTQHEQLKSEIALLKKGEPCSKKYRALSPFIDPLGFVRVGGRLTHAPIPFKTKHPLLIPKSCQLAALICDFYHKFSGHGGPRLVLYLIQREYWIPSPRSLLRRRLFLCLRCYKFVAKPQQPEMASLPPSRVTPGRAFLESGVDVAGPFSIRNSNLRNARIEKMYFALYVCMATKAVHIEVLSSLSTEAFLASLDRFVSRRGLPIRLYSDQGRNFRGAAREISEITKFLKNTGQGVHHYLARREIEWVFQPPYSPNFGGLWERAIRSVKFHLNRVIGSHNLTLEEFMTILTRIEGILNSRPLNDISTSPQEFEALTPGHFLIQAPLLALPELDLLDAPQNRLSRWQLLRHMTQSFWNRWVREYLQTQMQRPKWHKTIPNLKEGDLVLYSPTGLPSSPVCDWPLGRVTQILPGTDGTVRVVRIHTPHKVVMRPTNKVVILPSQ
;
A
#
# COMPACT_ATOMS: atom_id res chain seq x y z
N THR A 1 17.62 -4.95 -30.33
CA THR A 1 18.09 -4.17 -29.16
C THR A 1 19.48 -4.58 -28.70
N VAL A 2 19.96 -5.76 -29.11
CA VAL A 2 21.35 -6.22 -28.93
C VAL A 2 21.91 -6.51 -30.32
N SER A 3 23.14 -6.11 -30.60
CA SER A 3 23.92 -6.46 -31.80
C SER A 3 25.32 -6.93 -31.38
N ARG A 4 26.03 -7.63 -32.25
CA ARG A 4 27.39 -8.15 -31.98
C ARG A 4 28.38 -7.48 -32.92
N GLU A 5 29.49 -6.98 -32.39
CA GLU A 5 30.61 -6.44 -33.16
C GLU A 5 31.44 -7.57 -33.77
N GLU A 6 32.25 -7.27 -34.79
CA GLU A 6 33.22 -8.23 -35.38
C GLU A 6 34.24 -8.74 -34.35
N SER A 7 34.52 -7.93 -33.32
CA SER A 7 35.35 -8.31 -32.17
C SER A 7 34.72 -9.39 -31.28
N GLY A 8 33.47 -9.78 -31.53
CA GLY A 8 32.68 -10.70 -30.70
C GLY A 8 31.90 -10.01 -29.57
N ARG A 9 32.23 -8.75 -29.25
CA ARG A 9 31.62 -7.98 -28.16
C ARG A 9 30.17 -7.59 -28.47
N TYR A 10 29.30 -7.65 -27.46
CA TYR A 10 27.89 -7.26 -27.61
C TYR A 10 27.68 -5.76 -27.36
N VAL A 11 26.83 -5.17 -28.19
CA VAL A 11 26.33 -3.79 -28.10
C VAL A 11 24.87 -3.82 -27.70
N VAL A 12 24.52 -3.14 -26.62
CA VAL A 12 23.16 -3.07 -26.09
C VAL A 12 22.59 -1.66 -26.13
N ARG A 13 21.26 -1.57 -26.20
CA ARG A 13 20.50 -0.32 -26.09
C ARG A 13 19.87 -0.16 -24.70
N LEU A 14 19.69 1.09 -24.27
CA LEU A 14 18.93 1.39 -23.05
C LEU A 14 17.43 1.18 -23.30
N PRO A 15 16.74 0.34 -22.49
CA PRO A 15 15.33 0.04 -22.70
C PRO A 15 14.43 1.11 -22.07
N PHE A 16 13.99 2.11 -22.84
CA PHE A 16 13.05 3.13 -22.38
C PHE A 16 11.58 2.65 -22.45
N HIS A 17 10.74 3.08 -21.51
CA HIS A 17 9.35 2.62 -21.35
C HIS A 17 8.48 2.65 -22.63
N ASP A 18 8.68 3.65 -23.51
CA ASP A 18 7.89 3.83 -24.74
C ASP A 18 8.72 3.71 -26.02
N GLY A 19 9.97 3.25 -25.94
CA GLY A 19 10.94 3.26 -27.05
C GLY A 19 11.34 4.67 -27.54
N LEU A 20 10.73 5.72 -26.97
CA LEU A 20 11.02 7.12 -27.25
C LEU A 20 12.16 7.63 -26.36
N VAL A 21 12.89 8.60 -26.90
CA VAL A 21 13.94 9.32 -26.18
C VAL A 21 13.33 10.08 -25.00
N PRO A 22 13.81 9.89 -23.76
CA PRO A 22 13.22 10.55 -22.61
C PRO A 22 13.43 12.07 -22.68
N LYS A 23 12.40 12.84 -22.31
CA LYS A 23 12.45 14.31 -22.21
C LYS A 23 13.04 14.73 -20.87
N LEU A 24 14.32 14.44 -20.65
CA LEU A 24 15.07 14.87 -19.47
C LEU A 24 15.48 16.35 -19.61
N GLY A 25 15.36 17.10 -18.52
CA GLY A 25 15.91 18.44 -18.38
C GLY A 25 17.40 18.41 -18.02
N SER A 26 18.14 19.47 -18.37
CA SER A 26 19.59 19.54 -18.14
C SER A 26 19.97 19.49 -16.66
N THR A 27 20.79 18.51 -16.29
CA THR A 27 21.42 18.38 -14.96
C THR A 27 22.85 18.95 -14.90
N HIS A 28 23.28 19.68 -15.94
CA HIS A 28 24.65 20.18 -16.04
C HIS A 28 25.10 21.02 -14.83
N SER A 29 24.26 21.97 -14.39
CA SER A 29 24.57 22.84 -13.24
C SER A 29 24.72 22.04 -11.92
N LEU A 30 23.92 20.99 -11.75
CA LEU A 30 23.99 20.09 -10.60
C LEU A 30 25.29 19.28 -10.62
N ALA A 31 25.63 18.68 -11.77
CA ALA A 31 26.85 17.92 -11.95
C ALA A 31 28.11 18.79 -11.72
N LEU A 32 28.12 20.01 -12.25
CA LEU A 32 29.21 20.97 -12.07
C LEU A 32 29.41 21.33 -10.58
N ASN A 33 28.32 21.61 -9.86
CA ASN A 33 28.37 21.88 -8.42
C ASN A 33 28.89 20.68 -7.60
N ARG A 34 28.63 19.45 -8.05
CA ARG A 34 29.16 18.22 -7.41
C ARG A 34 30.65 18.05 -7.71
N LEU A 35 31.10 18.35 -8.93
CA LEU A 35 32.52 18.35 -9.28
C LEU A 35 33.31 19.33 -8.41
N PHE A 36 32.85 20.58 -8.25
CA PHE A 36 33.53 21.55 -7.37
C PHE A 36 33.59 21.11 -5.91
N LYS A 37 32.57 20.41 -5.41
CA LYS A 37 32.61 19.81 -4.07
C LYS A 37 33.60 18.64 -3.98
N LEU A 38 33.74 17.87 -5.05
CA LEU A 38 34.71 16.79 -5.15
C LEU A 38 36.14 17.35 -5.19
N GLU A 39 36.39 18.45 -5.91
CA GLU A 39 37.67 19.16 -5.92
C GLU A 39 38.06 19.63 -4.52
N LYS A 40 37.13 20.25 -3.77
CA LYS A 40 37.36 20.62 -2.36
C LYS A 40 37.71 19.43 -1.46
N ARG A 41 37.29 18.21 -1.81
CA ARG A 41 37.67 16.99 -1.10
C ARG A 41 39.06 16.52 -1.53
N PHE A 42 39.40 16.65 -2.81
CA PHE A 42 40.74 16.35 -3.31
C PHE A 42 41.81 17.21 -2.63
N ASP A 43 41.51 18.49 -2.36
CA ASP A 43 42.41 19.39 -1.64
C ASP A 43 42.65 18.95 -0.18
N LYS A 44 41.67 18.30 0.44
CA LYS A 44 41.75 17.82 1.83
C LYS A 44 42.37 16.44 1.98
N ASP A 45 42.21 15.58 0.98
CA ASP A 45 42.63 14.18 1.01
C ASP A 45 43.34 13.82 -0.31
N THR A 46 44.66 14.00 -0.30
CA THR A 46 45.54 13.80 -1.45
C THR A 46 45.59 12.33 -1.89
N LYS A 47 45.53 11.39 -0.93
CA LYS A 47 45.48 9.95 -1.21
C LYS A 47 44.19 9.57 -1.93
N PHE A 48 43.04 10.06 -1.45
CA PHE A 48 41.76 9.89 -2.15
C PHE A 48 41.80 10.49 -3.55
N ALA A 49 42.37 11.69 -3.70
CA ALA A 49 42.49 12.36 -5.00
C ALA A 49 43.32 11.56 -6.01
N HIS A 50 44.48 11.05 -5.59
CA HIS A 50 45.35 10.23 -6.43
C HIS A 50 44.61 8.98 -6.94
N LEU A 51 44.08 8.18 -6.01
CA LEU A 51 43.37 6.93 -6.34
C LEU A 51 42.12 7.17 -7.20
N TYR A 52 41.44 8.32 -7.02
CA TYR A 52 40.30 8.70 -7.84
C TYR A 52 40.70 9.02 -9.29
N LYS A 53 41.74 9.83 -9.47
CA LYS A 53 42.25 10.21 -10.80
C LYS A 53 42.83 9.01 -11.53
N GLU A 54 43.55 8.14 -10.82
CA GLU A 54 44.08 6.88 -11.34
C GLU A 54 42.96 5.95 -11.82
N ASN A 55 41.88 5.83 -11.04
CA ASN A 55 40.71 5.04 -11.44
C ASN A 55 40.11 5.56 -12.77
N LEU A 56 39.93 6.87 -12.91
CA LEU A 56 39.40 7.44 -14.17
C LEU A 56 40.38 7.35 -15.33
N ARG A 57 41.70 7.48 -15.11
CA ARG A 57 42.71 7.23 -16.15
C ARG A 57 42.60 5.82 -16.70
N SER A 58 42.45 4.82 -15.82
CA SER A 58 42.20 3.43 -16.24
C SER A 58 40.94 3.28 -17.12
N TYR A 59 39.89 4.08 -16.92
CA TYR A 59 38.73 4.07 -17.84
C TYR A 59 39.06 4.69 -19.20
N ILE A 60 39.88 5.75 -19.24
CA ILE A 60 40.29 6.41 -20.48
C ILE A 60 41.22 5.49 -21.28
N ASP A 61 42.24 4.92 -20.63
CA ASP A 61 43.25 4.05 -21.27
C ASP A 61 42.61 2.81 -21.91
N GLN A 62 41.51 2.31 -21.33
CA GLN A 62 40.74 1.17 -21.86
C GLN A 62 39.65 1.57 -22.87
N GLY A 63 39.51 2.87 -23.19
CA GLY A 63 38.47 3.38 -24.08
C GLY A 63 37.04 3.29 -23.51
N HIS A 64 36.90 3.11 -22.20
CA HIS A 64 35.61 3.04 -21.50
C HIS A 64 35.03 4.42 -21.18
N LEU A 65 35.89 5.43 -21.16
CA LEU A 65 35.54 6.84 -21.00
C LEU A 65 36.20 7.65 -22.12
N VAL A 66 35.40 8.34 -22.92
CA VAL A 66 35.88 9.12 -24.07
C VAL A 66 35.36 10.56 -23.99
N PRO A 67 36.04 11.54 -24.60
CA PRO A 67 35.50 12.90 -24.71
C PRO A 67 34.12 12.91 -25.38
N ALA A 68 33.16 13.59 -24.76
CA ALA A 68 31.79 13.64 -25.26
C ALA A 68 31.69 14.42 -26.59
N LYS A 69 30.77 14.00 -27.48
CA LYS A 69 30.48 14.70 -28.74
C LYS A 69 29.02 15.18 -28.78
N GLY A 70 28.77 16.44 -29.15
CA GLY A 70 27.42 17.01 -29.22
C GLY A 70 26.78 17.32 -27.85
N SER A 71 25.51 17.72 -27.83
CA SER A 71 24.77 18.09 -26.60
C SER A 71 24.08 16.88 -25.95
N SER A 72 24.10 16.82 -24.61
CA SER A 72 23.29 15.87 -23.84
C SER A 72 22.26 16.57 -22.95
N PRO A 73 21.02 16.06 -22.90
CA PRO A 73 20.02 16.54 -21.94
C PRO A 73 20.32 16.11 -20.50
N TYR A 74 21.23 15.16 -20.24
CA TYR A 74 21.43 14.60 -18.90
C TYR A 74 22.89 14.22 -18.64
N ILE A 75 23.42 14.70 -17.51
CA ILE A 75 24.77 14.44 -17.01
C ILE A 75 24.68 13.82 -15.61
N MET A 76 25.31 12.67 -15.42
CA MET A 76 25.37 11.96 -14.15
C MET A 76 26.35 12.62 -13.19
N THR A 77 26.04 12.54 -11.90
CA THR A 77 27.00 12.85 -10.84
C THR A 77 27.85 11.63 -10.53
N HIS A 78 29.00 11.82 -9.91
CA HIS A 78 29.87 10.71 -9.51
C HIS A 78 30.56 11.01 -8.18
N HIS A 79 30.91 9.95 -7.46
CA HIS A 79 31.62 10.03 -6.18
C HIS A 79 32.50 8.79 -5.97
N GLY A 80 33.46 8.89 -5.04
CA GLY A 80 34.42 7.83 -4.77
C GLY A 80 34.07 7.07 -3.50
N VAL A 81 34.10 5.74 -3.57
CA VAL A 81 33.95 4.83 -2.43
C VAL A 81 35.27 4.12 -2.20
N MET A 82 35.81 4.28 -1.00
CA MET A 82 37.02 3.59 -0.55
C MET A 82 36.66 2.19 -0.07
N LYS A 83 37.41 1.20 -0.53
CA LYS A 83 37.39 -0.16 -0.02
C LYS A 83 38.70 -0.42 0.71
N TYR A 84 38.60 -0.81 1.97
CA TYR A 84 39.73 -1.19 2.81
C TYR A 84 39.70 -2.71 2.93
N PRO A 85 40.44 -3.45 2.09
CA PRO A 85 40.60 -4.89 2.30
C PRO A 85 41.34 -5.14 3.62
N GLU A 86 41.03 -6.25 4.30
CA GLU A 86 41.66 -6.63 5.59
C GLU A 86 43.19 -6.68 5.48
N ASN A 87 43.71 -7.17 4.35
CA ASN A 87 45.14 -7.23 4.05
C ASN A 87 45.41 -6.71 2.63
N GLY A 88 45.59 -5.40 2.48
CA GLY A 88 46.03 -4.81 1.23
C GLY A 88 45.86 -3.29 1.17
N ASP A 89 46.39 -2.70 0.11
CA ASP A 89 46.23 -1.27 -0.09
C ASP A 89 44.76 -0.88 -0.35
N PRO A 90 44.33 0.27 0.17
CA PRO A 90 42.96 0.72 0.00
C PRO A 90 42.66 1.00 -1.48
N LYS A 91 41.60 0.39 -1.98
CA LYS A 91 41.18 0.52 -3.38
C LYS A 91 40.05 1.53 -3.51
N MET A 92 40.11 2.38 -4.54
CA MET A 92 39.06 3.34 -4.88
C MET A 92 38.15 2.78 -5.96
N ARG A 93 36.84 2.94 -5.81
CA ARG A 93 35.86 2.75 -6.88
C ARG A 93 35.08 4.04 -7.12
N VAL A 94 35.11 4.53 -8.35
CA VAL A 94 34.23 5.62 -8.78
C VAL A 94 32.83 5.04 -9.04
N VAL A 95 31.83 5.65 -8.42
CA VAL A 95 30.42 5.30 -8.56
C VAL A 95 29.72 6.42 -9.33
N PHE A 96 29.14 6.07 -10.47
CA PHE A 96 28.36 6.96 -11.32
C PHE A 96 26.88 6.86 -10.92
N SER A 97 26.23 8.00 -10.72
CA SER A 97 24.87 8.10 -10.17
C SER A 97 23.87 8.56 -11.22
N PRO A 98 23.00 7.66 -11.71
CA PRO A 98 21.86 8.02 -12.56
C PRO A 98 20.61 8.43 -11.75
N ALA A 99 20.73 8.58 -10.42
CA ALA A 99 19.61 8.81 -9.50
C ALA A 99 19.32 10.30 -9.23
N GLU A 100 20.04 11.21 -9.88
CA GLU A 100 19.82 12.65 -9.70
C GLU A 100 18.55 13.08 -10.45
N ARG A 101 17.74 13.92 -9.78
CA ARG A 101 16.52 14.45 -10.38
C ARG A 101 16.86 15.62 -11.30
N ASP A 102 16.29 15.60 -12.49
CA ASP A 102 16.32 16.73 -13.42
C ASP A 102 15.48 17.91 -12.88
N PRO A 103 15.52 19.09 -13.52
CA PRO A 103 14.67 20.23 -13.15
C PRO A 103 13.16 19.93 -13.17
N ASN A 104 12.73 18.91 -13.90
CA ASN A 104 11.33 18.44 -13.95
C ASN A 104 10.99 17.45 -12.82
N GLY A 105 11.96 17.06 -11.99
CA GLY A 105 11.79 16.16 -10.85
C GLY A 105 11.96 14.67 -11.15
N HIS A 106 12.39 14.29 -12.36
CA HIS A 106 12.53 12.89 -12.78
C HIS A 106 14.00 12.43 -12.82
N THR A 107 14.25 11.13 -12.61
CA THR A 107 15.58 10.51 -12.74
C THR A 107 15.71 9.67 -14.00
N LEU A 108 16.94 9.40 -14.48
CA LEU A 108 17.15 8.53 -15.65
C LEU A 108 16.56 7.12 -15.41
N ASN A 109 16.72 6.58 -14.21
CA ASN A 109 16.22 5.26 -13.85
C ASN A 109 14.68 5.15 -13.88
N GLU A 110 13.95 6.25 -13.67
CA GLU A 110 12.46 6.26 -13.76
C GLU A 110 11.96 6.12 -15.21
N TYR A 111 12.81 6.41 -16.21
CA TYR A 111 12.47 6.24 -17.63
C TYR A 111 12.90 4.88 -18.21
N LEU A 112 13.69 4.10 -17.47
CA LEU A 112 14.25 2.84 -17.92
C LEU A 112 13.46 1.65 -17.38
N LEU A 113 13.19 0.69 -18.27
CA LEU A 113 12.67 -0.61 -17.90
C LEU A 113 13.79 -1.44 -17.24
N PRO A 114 13.66 -1.84 -15.96
CA PRO A 114 14.69 -2.62 -15.28
C PRO A 114 14.87 -4.03 -15.87
N GLY A 115 13.85 -4.52 -16.61
CA GLY A 115 13.80 -5.87 -17.15
C GLY A 115 13.37 -6.92 -16.11
N PRO A 116 12.99 -8.14 -16.55
CA PRO A 116 12.69 -9.24 -15.64
C PRO A 116 13.93 -9.69 -14.87
N LYS A 117 13.72 -10.20 -13.65
CA LYS A 117 14.81 -10.74 -12.81
C LYS A 117 15.37 -12.01 -13.45
N LEU A 118 16.60 -11.93 -13.99
CA LEU A 118 17.32 -13.07 -14.55
C LEU A 118 18.32 -13.70 -13.57
N GLN A 119 18.60 -13.03 -12.45
CA GLN A 119 19.51 -13.52 -11.41
C GLN A 119 18.96 -14.80 -10.77
N GLY A 120 19.80 -15.83 -10.66
CA GLY A 120 19.51 -17.02 -9.87
C GLY A 120 19.36 -16.69 -8.38
N ASP A 121 18.68 -17.56 -7.63
CA ASP A 121 18.67 -17.49 -6.17
C ASP A 121 20.04 -17.92 -5.63
N ILE A 122 20.67 -17.08 -4.81
CA ILE A 122 22.00 -17.38 -4.25
C ILE A 122 21.99 -18.70 -3.48
N GLY A 123 20.93 -18.96 -2.72
CA GLY A 123 20.80 -20.21 -1.96
C GLY A 123 20.80 -21.43 -2.87
N GLN A 124 20.10 -21.38 -4.01
CA GLN A 124 20.14 -22.44 -5.03
C GLN A 124 21.51 -22.62 -5.66
N ILE A 125 22.22 -21.52 -5.97
CA ILE A 125 23.57 -21.60 -6.56
C ILE A 125 24.54 -22.26 -5.58
N ILE A 126 24.49 -21.89 -4.30
CA ILE A 126 25.28 -22.55 -3.25
C ILE A 126 24.86 -24.02 -3.11
N SER A 127 23.56 -24.33 -3.13
CA SER A 127 23.09 -25.72 -3.09
C SER A 127 23.60 -26.53 -4.28
N ARG A 128 23.62 -25.99 -5.50
CA ARG A 128 24.21 -26.61 -6.70
C ARG A 128 25.69 -26.84 -6.55
N PHE A 129 26.39 -25.82 -6.09
CA PHE A 129 27.81 -25.86 -5.85
C PHE A 129 28.19 -27.00 -4.91
N ARG A 130 27.35 -27.35 -3.94
CA ARG A 130 27.54 -28.49 -3.02
C ARG A 130 27.34 -29.88 -3.63
N LEU A 131 26.72 -30.00 -4.81
CA LEU A 131 26.43 -31.29 -5.46
C LEU A 131 27.59 -31.80 -6.32
N HIS A 132 28.56 -30.94 -6.63
CA HIS A 132 29.71 -31.31 -7.48
C HIS A 132 30.84 -31.90 -6.65
N LYS A 133 31.48 -32.98 -7.11
CA LYS A 133 32.62 -33.55 -6.38
C LYS A 133 33.85 -32.63 -6.44
N VAL A 134 34.13 -32.10 -7.62
CA VAL A 134 35.19 -31.13 -7.87
C VAL A 134 34.57 -29.74 -7.96
N ALA A 135 34.93 -28.85 -7.06
CA ALA A 135 34.43 -27.48 -7.02
C ALA A 135 35.34 -26.55 -7.82
N LEU A 136 34.73 -25.59 -8.52
CA LEU A 136 35.42 -24.58 -9.31
C LEU A 136 34.71 -23.22 -9.16
N THR A 137 35.47 -22.19 -8.82
CA THR A 137 34.97 -20.82 -8.73
C THR A 137 35.84 -19.87 -9.54
N CYS A 138 35.23 -18.87 -10.17
CA CYS A 138 35.92 -17.78 -10.86
C CYS A 138 35.01 -16.56 -10.98
N ASP A 139 35.57 -15.40 -11.34
CA ASP A 139 34.80 -14.19 -11.60
C ASP A 139 35.00 -13.65 -13.02
N ILE A 140 33.97 -13.02 -13.59
CA ILE A 140 34.09 -12.26 -14.83
C ILE A 140 34.72 -10.91 -14.51
N LYS A 141 35.94 -10.72 -14.98
CA LYS A 141 36.68 -9.49 -14.82
C LYS A 141 35.89 -8.33 -15.43
N GLN A 142 35.46 -7.41 -14.56
CA GLN A 142 34.80 -6.16 -14.97
C GLN A 142 33.56 -6.37 -15.86
N MET A 143 32.77 -7.43 -15.65
CA MET A 143 31.63 -7.87 -16.47
C MET A 143 30.84 -6.75 -17.20
N TYR A 144 30.33 -5.75 -16.48
CA TYR A 144 29.53 -4.66 -17.07
C TYR A 144 30.30 -3.82 -18.10
N ARG A 145 31.61 -3.64 -17.90
CA ARG A 145 32.50 -2.87 -18.77
C ARG A 145 32.83 -3.60 -20.07
N GLU A 146 32.64 -4.91 -20.13
CA GLU A 146 32.82 -5.66 -21.38
C GLU A 146 31.64 -5.53 -22.33
N ILE A 147 30.53 -4.91 -21.92
CA ILE A 147 29.33 -4.75 -22.74
C ILE A 147 29.29 -3.33 -23.30
N SER A 148 29.35 -3.21 -24.62
CA SER A 148 29.25 -1.93 -25.33
C SER A 148 27.86 -1.33 -25.19
N LEU A 149 27.79 -0.02 -24.98
CA LEU A 149 26.54 0.73 -25.14
C LEU A 149 26.45 1.33 -26.54
N HIS A 150 25.28 1.24 -27.14
CA HIS A 150 24.99 1.82 -28.44
C HIS A 150 25.26 3.35 -28.45
N PRO A 151 25.94 3.91 -29.48
CA PRO A 151 26.35 5.32 -29.49
C PRO A 151 25.25 6.34 -29.19
N VAL A 152 24.04 6.11 -29.71
CA VAL A 152 22.86 6.99 -29.48
C VAL A 152 22.47 7.10 -28.00
N ASP A 153 22.75 6.06 -27.21
CA ASP A 153 22.33 5.99 -25.82
C ASP A 153 23.46 6.44 -24.86
N ARG A 154 24.71 6.60 -25.35
CA ARG A 154 25.88 7.07 -24.55
C ARG A 154 25.71 8.48 -23.99
N ARG A 155 24.94 9.33 -24.67
CA ARG A 155 24.61 10.67 -24.19
C ARG A 155 23.95 10.68 -22.80
N PHE A 156 23.26 9.60 -22.42
CA PHE A 156 22.65 9.49 -21.08
C PHE A 156 23.62 9.02 -19.99
N GLN A 157 24.85 8.65 -20.37
CA GLN A 157 25.90 8.22 -19.47
C GLN A 157 27.11 9.18 -19.48
N ARG A 158 26.83 10.48 -19.45
CA ARG A 158 27.86 11.53 -19.40
C ARG A 158 28.24 11.93 -17.97
N ILE A 159 29.47 12.39 -17.80
CA ILE A 159 29.99 12.98 -16.56
C ILE A 159 30.82 14.24 -16.84
N LEU A 160 31.02 15.10 -15.84
CA LEU A 160 31.91 16.25 -15.90
C LEU A 160 33.17 15.99 -15.08
N PHE A 161 34.34 16.08 -15.69
CA PHE A 161 35.60 15.89 -14.96
C PHE A 161 36.76 16.62 -15.62
N ARG A 162 37.76 17.00 -14.81
CA ARG A 162 39.05 17.56 -15.22
C ARG A 162 40.14 17.09 -14.27
N PHE A 163 41.36 16.93 -14.77
CA PHE A 163 42.47 16.39 -13.97
C PHE A 163 43.15 17.45 -13.11
N SER A 164 43.19 18.70 -13.57
CA SER A 164 43.65 19.86 -12.81
C SER A 164 42.53 20.91 -12.69
N PRO A 165 42.42 21.63 -11.55
CA PRO A 165 41.52 22.78 -11.42
C PRO A 165 41.79 23.92 -12.42
N ASN A 166 42.99 23.96 -12.99
CA ASN A 166 43.38 24.93 -14.01
C ASN A 166 42.92 24.53 -15.42
N ASP A 167 42.54 23.26 -15.62
CA ASP A 167 42.04 22.78 -16.90
C ASP A 167 40.57 23.20 -17.09
N PRO A 168 40.11 23.37 -18.34
CA PRO A 168 38.68 23.52 -18.61
C PRO A 168 37.93 22.26 -18.16
N VAL A 169 36.73 22.44 -17.59
CA VAL A 169 35.86 21.31 -17.24
C VAL A 169 35.41 20.63 -18.53
N GLN A 170 35.64 19.32 -18.63
CA GLN A 170 35.33 18.54 -19.83
C GLN A 170 34.17 17.58 -19.58
N GLU A 171 33.30 17.42 -20.58
CA GLU A 171 32.29 16.37 -20.63
C GLU A 171 32.90 15.06 -21.17
N TRP A 172 32.64 13.97 -20.47
CA TRP A 172 33.07 12.64 -20.84
C TRP A 172 31.87 11.70 -20.99
N GLU A 173 31.93 10.77 -21.94
CA GLU A 173 30.92 9.75 -22.21
C GLU A 173 31.43 8.37 -21.82
N LEU A 174 30.64 7.65 -21.02
CA LEU A 174 30.86 6.23 -20.76
C LEU A 174 30.37 5.41 -21.96
N THR A 175 31.24 4.56 -22.49
CA THR A 175 30.97 3.77 -23.71
C THR A 175 30.38 2.40 -23.43
N ARG A 176 30.36 1.99 -22.16
CA ARG A 176 29.97 0.65 -21.68
C ARG A 176 28.74 0.70 -20.79
N VAL A 177 28.16 -0.46 -20.48
CA VAL A 177 27.07 -0.54 -19.49
C VAL A 177 27.59 -0.15 -18.12
N THR A 178 26.96 0.85 -17.50
CA THR A 178 27.40 1.39 -16.20
C THR A 178 26.58 0.83 -15.04
N PHE A 179 27.29 0.46 -13.97
CA PHE A 179 26.68 0.02 -12.72
C PHE A 179 25.86 1.16 -12.08
N GLY A 180 24.70 0.83 -11.48
CA GLY A 180 23.78 1.80 -10.87
C GLY A 180 22.61 2.20 -11.78
N ILE A 181 22.68 1.89 -13.08
CA ILE A 181 21.55 2.01 -14.00
C ILE A 181 20.57 0.86 -13.76
N ALA A 182 19.27 1.16 -13.68
CA ALA A 182 18.23 0.19 -13.33
C ALA A 182 18.20 -1.05 -14.24
N SER A 183 18.44 -0.87 -15.54
CA SER A 183 18.46 -1.95 -16.52
C SER A 183 19.80 -2.69 -16.63
N ALA A 184 20.88 -2.21 -16.00
CA ALA A 184 22.22 -2.78 -16.18
C ALA A 184 22.33 -4.27 -15.79
N PRO A 185 21.78 -4.74 -14.65
CA PRO A 185 21.86 -6.15 -14.28
C PRO A 185 21.14 -7.07 -15.27
N TYR A 186 19.98 -6.63 -15.78
CA TYR A 186 19.25 -7.37 -16.81
C TYR A 186 20.05 -7.44 -18.11
N LEU A 187 20.59 -6.30 -18.58
CA LEU A 187 21.37 -6.24 -19.82
C LEU A 187 22.62 -7.13 -19.73
N ALA A 188 23.30 -7.15 -18.59
CA ALA A 188 24.48 -7.99 -18.38
C ALA A 188 24.16 -9.49 -18.47
N LEU A 189 23.18 -9.96 -17.71
CA LEU A 189 22.79 -11.37 -17.73
C LEU A 189 22.10 -11.79 -19.04
N ARG A 190 21.33 -10.89 -19.66
CA ARG A 190 20.71 -11.15 -20.97
C ARG A 190 21.76 -11.29 -22.06
N THR A 191 22.87 -10.56 -21.97
CA THR A 191 24.02 -10.67 -22.88
C THR A 191 24.70 -12.02 -22.74
N LEU A 192 24.98 -12.48 -21.50
CA LEU A 192 25.50 -13.84 -21.30
C LEU A 192 24.57 -14.92 -21.84
N ARG A 193 23.25 -14.78 -21.63
CA ARG A 193 22.27 -15.70 -22.22
C ARG A 193 22.22 -15.63 -23.75
N GLN A 194 22.45 -14.45 -24.34
CA GLN A 194 22.56 -14.33 -25.81
C GLN A 194 23.80 -15.06 -26.31
N LEU A 195 24.93 -14.92 -25.63
CA LEU A 195 26.16 -15.63 -25.98
C LEU A 195 25.97 -17.16 -25.95
N VAL A 196 25.26 -17.68 -24.95
CA VAL A 196 24.90 -19.10 -24.91
C VAL A 196 23.97 -19.50 -26.06
N GLN A 197 23.05 -18.62 -26.48
CA GLN A 197 22.19 -18.89 -27.65
C GLN A 197 22.98 -18.89 -28.97
N ASP A 198 23.95 -17.99 -29.10
CA ASP A 198 24.68 -17.79 -30.34
C ASP A 198 25.79 -18.84 -30.53
N GLU A 199 26.51 -19.21 -29.46
CA GLU A 199 27.72 -20.07 -29.53
C GLU A 199 27.67 -21.30 -28.61
N GLY A 200 26.68 -21.38 -27.72
CA GLY A 200 26.69 -22.35 -26.61
C GLY A 200 26.57 -23.81 -27.04
N SER A 201 26.05 -24.09 -28.23
CA SER A 201 25.98 -25.46 -28.78
C SER A 201 27.36 -26.11 -28.92
N ARG A 202 28.44 -25.31 -29.06
CA ARG A 202 29.83 -25.78 -29.17
C ARG A 202 30.47 -26.06 -27.81
N TYR A 203 29.91 -25.49 -26.73
CA TYR A 203 30.47 -25.52 -25.37
C TYR A 203 29.38 -25.87 -24.36
N PRO A 204 28.90 -27.13 -24.33
CA PRO A 204 27.73 -27.53 -23.57
C PRO A 204 27.93 -27.40 -22.04
N LEU A 205 29.13 -27.72 -21.53
CA LEU A 205 29.40 -27.64 -20.09
C LEU A 205 29.45 -26.17 -19.63
N GLY A 206 30.15 -25.32 -20.40
CA GLY A 206 30.21 -23.88 -20.12
C GLY A 206 28.83 -23.20 -20.22
N SER A 207 28.03 -23.60 -21.21
CA SER A 207 26.66 -23.10 -21.37
C SER A 207 25.76 -23.42 -20.16
N ARG A 208 25.86 -24.65 -19.63
CA ARG A 208 25.13 -25.06 -18.42
C ARG A 208 25.53 -24.20 -17.22
N ALA A 209 26.83 -24.00 -17.01
CA ALA A 209 27.34 -23.21 -15.89
C ALA A 209 26.91 -21.74 -15.98
N ILE A 210 26.93 -21.12 -17.17
CA ILE A 210 26.43 -19.74 -17.37
C ILE A 210 24.94 -19.61 -17.04
N ILE A 211 24.10 -20.58 -17.43
CA ILE A 211 22.66 -20.49 -17.22
C ILE A 211 22.26 -20.72 -15.76
N TYR A 212 22.88 -21.71 -15.09
CA TYR A 212 22.39 -22.22 -13.81
C TYR A 212 23.32 -21.93 -12.62
N GLU A 213 24.60 -21.66 -12.83
CA GLU A 213 25.62 -21.66 -11.76
C GLU A 213 26.38 -20.32 -11.65
N SER A 214 25.91 -19.32 -12.40
CA SER A 214 26.41 -17.95 -12.33
C SER A 214 25.52 -17.07 -11.45
N TYR A 215 26.14 -16.21 -10.65
CA TYR A 215 25.51 -15.11 -9.94
C TYR A 215 26.15 -13.79 -10.36
N ILE A 216 25.55 -13.13 -11.36
CA ILE A 216 26.09 -11.89 -11.95
C ILE A 216 27.48 -12.15 -12.55
N ASP A 217 28.55 -11.77 -11.86
CA ASP A 217 29.94 -11.91 -12.25
C ASP A 217 30.62 -13.14 -11.61
N ASP A 218 30.08 -13.70 -10.53
CA ASP A 218 30.66 -14.85 -9.84
C ASP A 218 30.13 -16.19 -10.41
N PHE A 219 31.02 -17.16 -10.62
CA PHE A 219 30.69 -18.54 -10.95
C PHE A 219 30.99 -19.46 -9.77
N LEU A 220 30.00 -20.26 -9.38
CA LEU A 220 30.14 -21.34 -8.41
C LEU A 220 29.68 -22.63 -9.07
N THR A 221 30.62 -23.31 -9.72
CA THR A 221 30.34 -24.47 -10.56
C THR A 221 31.22 -25.65 -10.15
N GLY A 222 31.15 -26.73 -10.89
CA GLY A 222 31.92 -27.93 -10.64
C GLY A 222 31.54 -29.07 -11.56
N ALA A 223 32.18 -30.21 -11.32
CA ALA A 223 31.97 -31.43 -12.07
C ALA A 223 32.14 -32.68 -11.18
N SER A 224 31.85 -33.85 -11.74
CA SER A 224 31.97 -35.13 -11.02
C SER A 224 33.39 -35.70 -11.03
N SER A 225 34.26 -35.24 -11.94
CA SER A 225 35.65 -35.67 -12.07
C SER A 225 36.60 -34.50 -12.38
N VAL A 226 37.90 -34.69 -12.14
CA VAL A 226 38.93 -33.68 -12.44
C VAL A 226 39.02 -33.41 -13.94
N GLN A 227 38.88 -34.45 -14.78
CA GLN A 227 38.91 -34.33 -16.24
C GLN A 227 37.73 -33.50 -16.76
N GLU A 228 36.51 -33.79 -16.29
CA GLU A 228 35.32 -33.04 -16.66
C GLU A 228 35.41 -31.59 -16.14
N ALA A 229 35.97 -31.36 -14.95
CA ALA A 229 36.19 -30.02 -14.40
C ALA A 229 37.18 -29.20 -15.25
N ARG A 230 38.25 -29.82 -15.77
CA ARG A 230 39.18 -29.17 -16.72
C ARG A 230 38.46 -28.79 -18.02
N GLN A 231 37.66 -29.71 -18.57
CA GLN A 231 36.89 -29.43 -19.77
C GLN A 231 35.88 -28.30 -19.53
N LEU A 232 35.17 -28.30 -18.40
CA LEU A 232 34.25 -27.23 -18.02
C LEU A 232 34.94 -25.87 -17.93
N ARG A 233 36.13 -25.81 -17.33
CA ARG A 233 36.96 -24.60 -17.27
C ARG A 233 37.28 -24.08 -18.69
N ASP A 234 37.76 -24.98 -19.55
CA ASP A 234 38.20 -24.63 -20.91
C ASP A 234 37.02 -24.20 -21.78
N ASP A 235 35.87 -24.88 -21.65
CA ASP A 235 34.59 -24.51 -22.26
C ASP A 235 34.15 -23.12 -21.80
N LEU A 236 34.16 -22.85 -20.50
CA LEU A 236 33.77 -21.55 -19.93
C LEU A 236 34.67 -20.42 -20.44
N GLN A 237 36.00 -20.62 -20.40
CA GLN A 237 36.97 -19.64 -20.85
C GLN A 237 36.83 -19.36 -22.35
N SER A 238 36.68 -20.41 -23.16
CA SER A 238 36.51 -20.29 -24.61
C SER A 238 35.20 -19.60 -24.98
N LEU A 239 34.08 -20.04 -24.39
CA LEU A 239 32.76 -19.48 -24.68
C LEU A 239 32.68 -18.00 -24.29
N LEU A 240 33.15 -17.64 -23.09
CA LEU A 240 33.13 -16.24 -22.64
C LEU A 240 34.08 -15.34 -23.45
N ALA A 241 35.23 -15.87 -23.87
CA ALA A 241 36.17 -15.14 -24.74
C ALA A 241 35.53 -14.76 -26.08
N LEU A 242 34.66 -15.60 -26.66
CA LEU A 242 33.90 -15.27 -27.89
C LEU A 242 32.97 -14.07 -27.71
N GLY A 243 32.55 -13.76 -26.48
CA GLY A 243 31.76 -12.58 -26.13
C GLY A 243 32.60 -11.38 -25.67
N GLY A 244 33.93 -11.51 -25.64
CA GLY A 244 34.85 -10.50 -25.10
C GLY A 244 34.93 -10.48 -23.56
N PHE A 245 34.44 -11.52 -22.88
CA PHE A 245 34.51 -11.63 -21.42
C PHE A 245 35.74 -12.45 -21.00
N HIS A 246 36.46 -11.96 -20.00
CA HIS A 246 37.63 -12.63 -19.44
C HIS A 246 37.37 -13.09 -18.01
N LEU A 247 37.77 -14.31 -17.69
CA LEU A 247 37.65 -14.91 -16.36
C LEU A 247 38.94 -14.70 -15.56
N ASP A 248 38.79 -14.44 -14.25
CA ASP A 248 39.88 -14.24 -13.30
C ASP A 248 39.55 -14.94 -11.96
N LYS A 249 40.47 -14.86 -10.99
CA LYS A 249 40.35 -15.37 -9.61
C LYS A 249 39.85 -16.82 -9.51
N TRP A 250 40.48 -17.68 -10.29
CA TRP A 250 40.20 -19.10 -10.26
C TRP A 250 40.56 -19.72 -8.91
N ALA A 251 39.64 -20.49 -8.34
CA ALA A 251 39.91 -21.36 -7.21
C ALA A 251 39.17 -22.69 -7.39
N SER A 252 39.72 -23.76 -6.84
CA SER A 252 39.23 -25.12 -7.03
C SER A 252 39.54 -25.95 -5.79
N SER A 253 38.71 -26.97 -5.51
CA SER A 253 39.07 -27.98 -4.50
C SER A 253 40.24 -28.87 -4.94
N HIS A 254 40.55 -28.89 -6.23
CA HIS A 254 41.64 -29.67 -6.81
C HIS A 254 42.55 -28.74 -7.62
N VAL A 255 43.82 -28.65 -7.19
CA VAL A 255 44.84 -27.76 -7.81
C VAL A 255 45.05 -28.09 -9.29
N GLU A 256 44.92 -29.36 -9.65
CA GLU A 256 45.01 -29.88 -11.02
C GLU A 256 44.05 -29.24 -12.03
N VAL A 257 42.96 -28.61 -11.57
CA VAL A 257 41.96 -27.96 -12.42
C VAL A 257 42.35 -26.50 -12.70
N LEU A 258 43.25 -25.90 -11.92
CA LEU A 258 43.60 -24.49 -12.09
C LEU A 258 44.43 -24.26 -13.38
N PRO A 259 44.26 -23.11 -14.06
CA PRO A 259 45.08 -22.77 -15.22
C PRO A 259 46.53 -22.46 -14.79
N GLU A 260 47.52 -22.91 -15.59
CA GLU A 260 48.96 -22.82 -15.29
C GLU A 260 49.46 -21.39 -15.04
N GLN A 261 48.79 -20.38 -15.60
CA GLN A 261 49.16 -18.95 -15.48
C GLN A 261 48.67 -18.28 -14.18
N ASN A 262 47.86 -18.96 -13.36
CA ASN A 262 47.37 -18.45 -12.07
C ASN A 262 47.93 -19.27 -10.90
N SER A 263 49.27 -19.35 -10.81
CA SER A 263 49.99 -19.89 -9.65
C SER A 263 49.91 -18.97 -8.42
N THR A 264 48.77 -18.32 -8.18
CA THR A 264 48.51 -17.43 -7.05
C THR A 264 47.56 -18.06 -6.04
N LEU A 265 47.92 -19.26 -5.57
CA LEU A 265 47.66 -19.63 -4.17
C LEU A 265 48.31 -18.62 -3.19
N LYS A 266 49.16 -17.69 -3.67
CA LYS A 266 49.85 -16.67 -2.88
C LYS A 266 49.15 -15.31 -2.73
N GLU A 267 48.07 -15.00 -3.45
CA GLU A 267 47.41 -13.67 -3.33
C GLU A 267 45.99 -13.68 -2.75
N ILE A 268 45.43 -14.85 -2.41
CA ILE A 268 44.06 -14.94 -1.87
C ILE A 268 43.95 -15.72 -0.54
N GLY A 269 45.07 -16.08 0.07
CA GLY A 269 45.11 -16.63 1.43
C GLY A 269 46.11 -15.86 2.28
N CYS A 270 45.62 -15.17 3.30
CA CYS A 270 46.49 -14.75 4.39
C CYS A 270 47.16 -16.01 4.95
N LEU A 271 48.43 -15.92 5.34
CA LEU A 271 49.24 -17.00 5.90
C LEU A 271 48.64 -17.68 7.15
N ASP A 272 47.50 -17.20 7.64
CA ASP A 272 46.79 -17.74 8.80
C ASP A 272 45.41 -18.39 8.47
N SER A 273 44.90 -18.32 7.22
CA SER A 273 43.67 -19.03 6.81
C SER A 273 43.48 -19.09 5.27
N PRO A 274 43.39 -20.29 4.63
CA PRO A 274 43.23 -20.45 3.17
C PRO A 274 41.80 -20.24 2.63
N SER A 275 40.88 -19.71 3.45
CA SER A 275 39.45 -19.64 3.11
C SER A 275 39.09 -18.43 2.23
N LEU A 276 38.32 -18.68 1.18
CA LEU A 276 37.82 -17.71 0.20
C LEU A 276 36.39 -17.30 0.50
N LYS A 277 36.05 -16.03 0.29
CA LYS A 277 34.65 -15.58 0.44
C LYS A 277 33.87 -15.82 -0.85
N VAL A 278 32.87 -16.69 -0.80
CA VAL A 278 32.06 -17.11 -1.94
C VAL A 278 30.58 -16.85 -1.64
N LEU A 279 29.95 -15.93 -2.39
CA LEU A 279 28.55 -15.49 -2.23
C LEU A 279 28.10 -15.24 -0.78
N GLY A 280 29.02 -14.77 0.07
CA GLY A 280 28.76 -14.42 1.47
C GLY A 280 29.13 -15.49 2.51
N LEU A 281 29.46 -16.71 2.09
CA LEU A 281 30.05 -17.76 2.94
C LEU A 281 31.57 -17.80 2.77
N TRP A 282 32.29 -18.38 3.74
CA TRP A 282 33.71 -18.67 3.57
C TRP A 282 33.87 -20.14 3.16
N TRP A 283 34.62 -20.42 2.11
CA TRP A 283 34.91 -21.76 1.61
C TRP A 283 36.42 -21.99 1.65
N ASP A 284 36.83 -23.07 2.28
CA ASP A 284 38.19 -23.57 2.30
C ASP A 284 38.38 -24.56 1.14
N PRO A 285 39.10 -24.23 0.06
CA PRO A 285 39.23 -25.11 -1.09
C PRO A 285 40.04 -26.37 -0.78
N VAL A 286 40.98 -26.29 0.17
CA VAL A 286 41.88 -27.41 0.50
C VAL A 286 41.14 -28.48 1.29
N LEU A 287 40.39 -28.07 2.31
CA LEU A 287 39.58 -29.00 3.12
C LEU A 287 38.19 -29.28 2.52
N ASP A 288 37.81 -28.51 1.51
CA ASP A 288 36.52 -28.52 0.84
C ASP A 288 35.31 -28.32 1.78
N GLN A 289 35.41 -27.30 2.64
CA GLN A 289 34.47 -27.03 3.73
C GLN A 289 34.04 -25.56 3.76
N PHE A 290 32.78 -25.31 4.13
CA PHE A 290 32.32 -23.98 4.49
C PHE A 290 32.61 -23.66 5.94
N LYS A 291 32.98 -22.41 6.20
CA LYS A 291 33.27 -21.83 7.51
C LYS A 291 32.51 -20.50 7.67
N TYR A 292 32.39 -20.07 8.92
CA TYR A 292 31.89 -18.73 9.27
C TYR A 292 33.00 -17.90 9.88
N ARG A 293 32.97 -16.58 9.65
CA ARG A 293 33.75 -15.60 10.40
C ARG A 293 32.79 -14.71 11.15
N ILE A 294 32.98 -14.61 12.46
CA ILE A 294 32.12 -13.90 13.39
C ILE A 294 32.89 -12.70 13.94
N ASP A 295 32.26 -11.53 13.88
CA ASP A 295 32.82 -10.32 14.48
C ASP A 295 32.72 -10.41 16.02
N SER A 296 33.88 -10.41 16.69
CA SER A 296 34.01 -10.48 18.15
C SER A 296 33.92 -9.12 18.85
N SER A 297 33.44 -8.07 18.17
CA SER A 297 33.35 -6.73 18.73
C SER A 297 32.58 -6.67 20.07
N ASN A 298 33.18 -6.02 21.07
CA ASN A 298 32.61 -5.81 22.41
C ASN A 298 31.62 -4.64 22.47
N GLU A 299 30.78 -4.49 21.43
CA GLU A 299 29.71 -3.48 21.43
C GLU A 299 28.68 -3.80 22.54
N PRO A 300 28.16 -2.77 23.26
CA PRO A 300 27.14 -2.98 24.28
C PRO A 300 25.86 -3.60 23.68
N LEU A 301 25.22 -4.48 24.43
CA LEU A 301 23.96 -5.10 24.02
C LEU A 301 22.85 -4.05 23.96
N THR A 302 22.41 -3.71 22.76
CA THR A 302 21.28 -2.83 22.46
C THR A 302 20.44 -3.48 21.36
N LYS A 303 19.22 -2.99 21.16
CA LYS A 303 18.37 -3.45 20.05
C LYS A 303 19.07 -3.26 18.69
N ARG A 304 19.80 -2.14 18.52
CA ARG A 304 20.58 -1.86 17.31
C ARG A 304 21.76 -2.83 17.13
N SER A 305 22.54 -3.07 18.18
CA SER A 305 23.73 -3.94 18.07
C SER A 305 23.32 -5.40 17.84
N LEU A 306 22.26 -5.91 18.50
CA LEU A 306 21.74 -7.25 18.26
C LEU A 306 21.23 -7.43 16.82
N LEU A 307 20.46 -6.47 16.29
CA LEU A 307 20.01 -6.50 14.90
C LEU A 307 21.19 -6.46 13.91
N SER A 308 22.19 -5.62 14.20
CA SER A 308 23.43 -5.54 13.41
C SER A 308 24.15 -6.88 13.37
N ARG A 309 24.31 -7.56 14.52
CA ARG A 309 24.94 -8.89 14.60
C ARG A 309 24.18 -9.95 13.81
N VAL A 310 22.85 -10.03 13.96
CA VAL A 310 22.01 -10.94 13.16
C VAL A 310 22.16 -10.70 11.66
N ALA A 311 22.32 -9.44 11.24
CA ALA A 311 22.51 -9.10 9.82
C ALA A 311 23.94 -9.36 9.31
N ARG A 312 24.97 -9.23 10.18
CA ARG A 312 26.38 -9.53 9.87
C ARG A 312 26.62 -11.04 9.75
N THR A 313 25.94 -11.86 10.55
CA THR A 313 25.95 -13.32 10.43
C THR A 313 25.15 -13.77 9.21
N TYR A 314 25.78 -13.68 8.04
CA TYR A 314 25.16 -13.99 6.76
C TYR A 314 24.98 -15.51 6.59
N ASP A 315 23.74 -15.98 6.68
CA ASP A 315 23.38 -17.39 6.52
C ASP A 315 22.17 -17.56 5.58
N ILE A 316 22.45 -17.77 4.31
CA ILE A 316 21.43 -17.76 3.26
C ILE A 316 20.66 -19.08 3.17
N ASN A 317 21.34 -20.21 3.40
CA ASN A 317 20.74 -21.54 3.38
C ASN A 317 20.31 -22.02 4.76
N GLY A 318 20.52 -21.24 5.81
CA GLY A 318 19.98 -21.53 7.13
C GLY A 318 20.80 -22.58 7.90
N PHE A 319 22.09 -22.73 7.65
CA PHE A 319 22.89 -23.71 8.39
C PHE A 319 22.98 -23.38 9.89
N LEU A 320 23.00 -22.09 10.25
CA LEU A 320 23.01 -21.58 11.63
C LEU A 320 21.59 -21.31 12.15
N GLY A 321 20.59 -21.99 11.59
CA GLY A 321 19.16 -21.80 11.86
C GLY A 321 18.81 -21.64 13.35
N PRO A 322 19.21 -22.59 14.24
CA PRO A 322 18.93 -22.53 15.67
C PRO A 322 19.50 -21.28 16.37
N VAL A 323 20.76 -20.95 16.14
CA VAL A 323 21.42 -19.81 16.82
C VAL A 323 20.86 -18.47 16.30
N ILE A 324 20.68 -18.35 14.99
CA ILE A 324 20.09 -17.13 14.39
C ILE A 324 18.65 -16.95 14.85
N PHE A 325 17.90 -18.05 15.00
CA PHE A 325 16.54 -18.00 15.52
C PHE A 325 16.50 -17.52 16.97
N LEU A 326 17.41 -18.01 17.82
CA LEU A 326 17.54 -17.55 19.21
C LEU A 326 17.77 -16.03 19.28
N MET A 327 18.69 -15.49 18.48
CA MET A 327 18.93 -14.05 18.40
C MET A 327 17.70 -13.27 17.88
N LYS A 328 16.96 -13.81 16.90
CA LYS A 328 15.73 -13.19 16.39
C LYS A 328 14.60 -13.21 17.42
N SER A 329 14.50 -14.27 18.22
CA SER A 329 13.56 -14.39 19.34
C SER A 329 13.86 -13.34 20.42
N LEU A 330 15.13 -13.17 20.80
CA LEU A 330 15.58 -12.10 21.69
C LEU A 330 15.22 -10.71 21.15
N LEU A 331 15.43 -10.48 19.86
CA LEU A 331 15.03 -9.22 19.23
C LEU A 331 13.52 -8.99 19.35
N GLN A 332 12.68 -10.02 19.15
CA GLN A 332 11.23 -9.92 19.35
C GLN A 332 10.87 -9.58 20.81
N LYS A 333 11.55 -10.17 21.80
CA LYS A 333 11.36 -9.81 23.23
C LYS A 333 11.67 -8.33 23.47
N LEU A 334 12.76 -7.79 22.90
CA LEU A 334 13.10 -6.35 23.00
C LEU A 334 12.06 -5.44 22.34
N TRP A 335 11.39 -5.91 21.29
CA TRP A 335 10.27 -5.17 20.69
C TRP A 335 9.03 -5.17 21.59
N LEU A 336 8.71 -6.31 22.21
CA LEU A 336 7.59 -6.43 23.16
C LEU A 336 7.82 -5.61 24.43
N ALA A 337 9.06 -5.53 24.90
CA ALA A 337 9.47 -4.69 26.03
C ALA A 337 9.46 -3.18 25.74
N ARG A 338 9.22 -2.77 24.48
CA ARG A 338 9.18 -1.36 24.03
C ARG A 338 10.45 -0.55 24.36
N VAL A 339 11.61 -1.20 24.37
CA VAL A 339 12.93 -0.58 24.58
C VAL A 339 13.32 0.26 23.35
N ASP A 340 13.94 1.42 23.51
CA ASP A 340 14.43 2.23 22.37
C ASP A 340 15.68 1.61 21.70
N TRP A 341 16.12 2.14 20.55
CA TRP A 341 17.17 1.53 19.72
C TRP A 341 18.51 1.32 20.42
N ASP A 342 18.93 2.30 21.21
CA ASP A 342 20.25 2.39 21.84
C ASP A 342 20.16 2.27 23.37
N GLN A 343 18.97 1.98 23.90
CA GLN A 343 18.72 1.80 25.33
C GLN A 343 19.13 0.38 25.77
N PRO A 344 19.72 0.21 26.98
CA PRO A 344 20.04 -1.10 27.52
C PRO A 344 18.76 -1.93 27.77
N PRO A 345 18.81 -3.25 27.54
CA PRO A 345 17.66 -4.13 27.74
C PRO A 345 17.37 -4.38 29.23
N PRO A 346 16.13 -4.79 29.58
CA PRO A 346 15.79 -5.31 30.90
C PRO A 346 16.69 -6.49 31.32
N ASN A 347 16.92 -6.66 32.62
CA ASN A 347 17.92 -7.59 33.16
C ASN A 347 17.73 -9.05 32.66
N ASP A 348 16.49 -9.53 32.60
CA ASP A 348 16.13 -10.86 32.12
C ASP A 348 16.55 -11.12 30.65
N ILE A 349 16.35 -10.13 29.78
CA ILE A 349 16.77 -10.21 28.37
C ILE A 349 18.27 -9.95 28.23
N SER A 350 18.84 -9.12 29.11
CA SER A 350 20.26 -8.76 29.13
C SER A 350 21.15 -9.97 29.41
N GLU A 351 20.79 -10.79 30.40
CA GLU A 351 21.55 -12.00 30.75
C GLU A 351 21.56 -13.01 29.60
N GLN A 352 20.38 -13.34 29.06
CA GLN A 352 20.26 -14.27 27.92
C GLN A 352 20.99 -13.73 26.68
N GLY A 353 20.89 -12.43 26.41
CA GLY A 353 21.59 -11.81 25.29
C GLY A 353 23.11 -11.84 25.46
N LYS A 354 23.64 -11.57 26.66
CA LYS A 354 25.08 -11.61 26.93
C LYS A 354 25.67 -13.00 26.74
N SER A 355 25.01 -14.06 27.22
CA SER A 355 25.46 -15.44 27.03
C SER A 355 25.56 -15.80 25.54
N VAL A 356 24.52 -15.50 24.75
CA VAL A 356 24.56 -15.74 23.29
C VAL A 356 25.70 -14.99 22.61
N LEU A 357 25.94 -13.73 22.99
CA LEU A 357 26.99 -12.92 22.39
C LEU A 357 28.40 -13.33 22.79
N GLN A 358 28.60 -13.86 24.00
CA GLN A 358 29.88 -14.38 24.49
C GLN A 358 30.26 -15.67 23.77
N GLU A 359 29.28 -16.54 23.50
CA GLU A 359 29.52 -17.82 22.84
C GLU A 359 29.52 -17.73 21.30
N LEU A 360 29.06 -16.62 20.72
CA LEU A 360 28.96 -16.45 19.26
C LEU A 360 30.27 -16.74 18.49
N PRO A 361 31.47 -16.38 19.00
CA PRO A 361 32.74 -16.73 18.35
C PRO A 361 32.98 -18.23 18.18
N LEU A 362 32.37 -19.10 19.00
CA LEU A 362 32.48 -20.56 18.87
C LEU A 362 31.98 -21.07 17.51
N LEU A 363 31.10 -20.32 16.84
CA LEU A 363 30.63 -20.67 15.50
C LEU A 363 31.73 -20.67 14.43
N GLU A 364 32.91 -20.08 14.69
CA GLU A 364 34.06 -20.17 13.78
C GLU A 364 34.70 -21.56 13.77
N GLU A 365 34.49 -22.37 14.83
CA GLU A 365 34.92 -23.77 14.90
C GLU A 365 34.08 -24.68 14.00
N LEU A 366 32.90 -24.21 13.58
CA LEU A 366 31.98 -24.98 12.76
C LEU A 366 32.57 -25.22 11.37
N SER A 367 32.63 -26.49 10.99
CA SER A 367 33.00 -26.92 9.64
C SER A 367 31.85 -27.67 8.98
N ILE A 368 31.43 -27.20 7.80
CA ILE A 368 30.34 -27.79 7.03
C ILE A 368 30.89 -28.35 5.72
N PRO A 369 30.69 -29.64 5.40
CA PRO A 369 31.15 -30.18 4.13
C PRO A 369 30.47 -29.46 2.95
N ARG A 370 31.27 -28.98 2.00
CA ARG A 370 30.75 -28.41 0.77
C ARG A 370 30.14 -29.53 -0.08
N CYS A 371 30.90 -30.54 -0.45
CA CYS A 371 30.40 -31.69 -1.21
C CYS A 371 29.44 -32.54 -0.36
N ILE A 372 28.21 -32.75 -0.83
CA ILE A 372 27.21 -33.60 -0.16
C ILE A 372 26.69 -34.74 -1.02
N LEU A 373 27.12 -34.82 -2.28
CA LEU A 373 26.70 -35.84 -3.23
C LEU A 373 27.93 -36.47 -3.88
N ASP A 374 28.09 -37.78 -3.70
CA ASP A 374 29.15 -38.53 -4.37
C ASP A 374 28.69 -38.97 -5.77
N PRO A 375 29.57 -38.98 -6.78
CA PRO A 375 29.18 -39.20 -8.19
C PRO A 375 28.59 -40.59 -8.48
N GLY A 376 28.73 -41.57 -7.58
CA GLY A 376 28.20 -42.93 -7.71
C GLY A 376 26.81 -43.13 -7.08
N TRP A 377 25.99 -42.09 -6.99
CA TRP A 377 24.63 -42.18 -6.45
C TRP A 377 23.69 -42.95 -7.39
N THR A 378 22.81 -43.76 -6.82
CA THR A 378 21.77 -44.52 -7.54
C THR A 378 20.40 -43.86 -7.41
N SER A 379 20.11 -43.27 -6.24
CA SER A 379 18.86 -42.58 -5.96
C SER A 379 19.09 -41.41 -5.01
N VAL A 380 18.38 -40.30 -5.25
CA VAL A 380 18.44 -39.09 -4.44
C VAL A 380 17.05 -38.75 -3.93
N GLN A 381 16.89 -38.67 -2.61
CA GLN A 381 15.64 -38.29 -1.96
C GLN A 381 15.79 -36.96 -1.20
N LEU A 382 14.69 -36.20 -1.15
CA LEU A 382 14.57 -35.03 -0.29
C LEU A 382 13.74 -35.37 0.94
N VAL A 383 14.32 -35.16 2.12
CA VAL A 383 13.66 -35.44 3.40
C VAL A 383 13.50 -34.15 4.18
N GLY A 384 12.25 -33.75 4.41
CA GLY A 384 11.88 -32.52 5.07
C GLY A 384 11.33 -32.75 6.47
N PHE A 385 11.66 -31.87 7.41
CA PHE A 385 11.13 -31.88 8.78
C PHE A 385 10.56 -30.50 9.09
N SER A 386 9.42 -30.46 9.78
CA SER A 386 8.79 -29.23 10.24
C SER A 386 8.41 -29.31 11.70
N ASP A 387 8.64 -28.23 12.43
CA ASP A 387 8.25 -28.09 13.83
C ASP A 387 7.83 -26.65 14.15
N ALA A 388 6.97 -26.48 15.15
CA ALA A 388 6.66 -25.18 15.71
C ALA A 388 6.49 -25.19 17.22
N SER A 389 7.07 -24.16 17.84
CA SER A 389 6.87 -23.82 19.24
C SER A 389 6.09 -22.50 19.39
N THR A 390 5.81 -22.11 20.62
CA THR A 390 5.27 -20.77 20.93
C THR A 390 6.24 -19.64 20.59
N LEU A 391 7.54 -19.92 20.47
CA LEU A 391 8.57 -18.96 20.07
C LEU A 391 8.63 -18.78 18.55
N GLY A 392 8.40 -19.84 17.79
CA GLY A 392 8.43 -19.77 16.33
C GLY A 392 8.35 -21.12 15.64
N MET A 393 8.53 -21.09 14.32
CA MET A 393 8.39 -22.23 13.43
C MET A 393 9.70 -22.45 12.65
N ALA A 394 10.02 -23.70 12.40
CA ALA A 394 11.20 -24.12 11.67
C ALA A 394 10.86 -25.18 10.62
N ALA A 395 11.65 -25.17 9.55
CA ALA A 395 11.64 -26.20 8.52
C ALA A 395 13.07 -26.53 8.14
N VAL A 396 13.37 -27.83 8.03
CA VAL A 396 14.70 -28.35 7.75
C VAL A 396 14.59 -29.32 6.59
N LEU A 397 15.54 -29.26 5.66
CA LEU A 397 15.55 -30.10 4.47
C LEU A 397 16.92 -30.78 4.35
N TYR A 398 16.89 -32.10 4.25
CA TYR A 398 18.05 -32.96 4.05
C TYR A 398 18.04 -33.52 2.63
N LEU A 399 19.26 -33.71 2.09
CA LEU A 399 19.50 -34.48 0.89
C LEU A 399 20.00 -35.86 1.33
N ARG A 400 19.24 -36.90 0.98
CA ARG A 400 19.64 -38.29 1.17
C ARG A 400 20.04 -38.88 -0.17
N ALA A 401 21.20 -39.52 -0.22
CA ALA A 401 21.69 -40.18 -1.42
C ALA A 401 22.05 -41.64 -1.11
N GLU A 402 21.56 -42.55 -1.94
CA GLU A 402 21.94 -43.96 -1.91
C GLU A 402 23.08 -44.15 -2.91
N THR A 403 24.14 -44.83 -2.50
CA THR A 403 25.27 -45.23 -3.34
C THR A 403 25.47 -46.74 -3.24
N SER A 404 26.34 -47.30 -4.08
CA SER A 404 26.72 -48.72 -3.97
C SER A 404 27.42 -49.07 -2.65
N THR A 405 27.95 -48.07 -1.93
CA THR A 405 28.73 -48.24 -0.69
C THR A 405 27.94 -47.93 0.57
N GLY A 406 26.74 -47.38 0.47
CA GLY A 406 25.90 -47.02 1.61
C GLY A 406 24.95 -45.86 1.36
N VAL A 407 24.40 -45.31 2.44
CA VAL A 407 23.48 -44.16 2.40
C VAL A 407 24.15 -42.97 3.06
N THR A 408 24.06 -41.79 2.44
CA THR A 408 24.50 -40.54 3.04
C THR A 408 23.31 -39.60 3.24
N CYS A 409 23.34 -38.81 4.31
CA CYS A 409 22.31 -37.83 4.63
C CYS A 409 22.97 -36.55 5.14
N HIS A 410 22.69 -35.44 4.47
CA HIS A 410 23.29 -34.14 4.80
C HIS A 410 22.26 -33.01 4.78
N LEU A 411 22.39 -32.08 5.73
CA LEU A 411 21.60 -30.86 5.76
C LEU A 411 21.80 -30.07 4.46
N LEU A 412 20.72 -29.88 3.70
CA LEU A 412 20.72 -29.12 2.44
C LEU A 412 20.40 -27.65 2.69
N LYS A 413 19.29 -27.40 3.40
CA LYS A 413 18.77 -26.05 3.65
C LYS A 413 17.84 -26.06 4.85
N SER A 414 17.75 -24.94 5.57
CA SER A 414 16.74 -24.73 6.62
C SER A 414 16.12 -23.35 6.53
N LYS A 415 14.98 -23.17 7.21
CA LYS A 415 14.36 -21.87 7.38
C LYS A 415 13.69 -21.78 8.75
N THR A 416 13.92 -20.66 9.42
CA THR A 416 13.28 -20.33 10.71
C THR A 416 12.47 -19.05 10.62
N ARG A 417 11.39 -18.97 11.39
CA ARG A 417 10.53 -17.78 11.47
C ARG A 417 9.96 -17.65 12.89
N VAL A 418 10.13 -16.46 13.47
CA VAL A 418 9.58 -16.14 14.80
C VAL A 418 8.04 -16.14 14.76
N ALA A 419 7.41 -16.61 15.83
CA ALA A 419 5.97 -16.71 15.96
C ALA A 419 5.30 -15.34 15.76
N PRO A 420 4.15 -15.26 15.07
CA PRO A 420 3.42 -14.00 14.92
C PRO A 420 2.97 -13.43 16.27
N LEU A 421 3.01 -12.10 16.43
CA LEU A 421 2.50 -11.43 17.63
C LEU A 421 0.99 -11.62 17.84
N LYS A 422 0.25 -11.90 16.77
CA LYS A 422 -1.16 -12.31 16.86
C LYS A 422 -1.19 -13.78 17.25
N THR A 423 -1.74 -14.06 18.44
CA THR A 423 -1.80 -15.41 19.01
C THR A 423 -2.48 -16.40 18.07
N TRP A 424 -1.68 -17.38 17.61
CA TRP A 424 -2.17 -18.58 16.92
C TRP A 424 -2.16 -19.72 17.93
N THR A 425 -3.07 -20.69 17.75
CA THR A 425 -3.01 -21.94 18.51
C THR A 425 -1.78 -22.73 18.06
N VAL A 426 -1.23 -23.57 18.94
CA VAL A 426 -0.05 -24.41 18.63
C VAL A 426 -0.27 -25.25 17.36
N PRO A 427 -1.42 -25.94 17.16
CA PRO A 427 -1.69 -26.64 15.90
C PRO A 427 -1.63 -25.77 14.64
N ARG A 428 -2.06 -24.50 14.73
CA ARG A 428 -1.97 -23.56 13.61
C ARG A 428 -0.55 -23.07 13.35
N LEU A 429 0.31 -23.03 14.38
CA LEU A 429 1.74 -22.75 14.23
C LEU A 429 2.45 -23.94 13.58
N GLU A 430 2.16 -25.17 14.01
CA GLU A 430 2.67 -26.41 13.43
C GLU A 430 2.28 -26.54 11.95
N LEU A 431 1.01 -26.29 11.59
CA LEU A 431 0.59 -26.19 10.19
C LEU A 431 1.32 -25.07 9.44
N GLY A 432 1.65 -23.99 10.12
CA GLY A 432 2.49 -22.91 9.59
C GLY A 432 3.92 -23.36 9.28
N ALA A 433 4.51 -24.22 10.11
CA ALA A 433 5.80 -24.85 9.87
C ALA A 433 5.75 -25.80 8.67
N ALA A 434 4.69 -26.61 8.54
CA ALA A 434 4.48 -27.45 7.37
C ALA A 434 4.39 -26.63 6.07
N VAL A 435 3.71 -25.48 6.09
CA VAL A 435 3.72 -24.53 4.96
C VAL A 435 5.14 -24.00 4.70
N LEU A 436 5.91 -23.69 5.74
CA LEU A 436 7.30 -23.23 5.60
C LEU A 436 8.16 -24.29 4.91
N LEU A 437 8.01 -25.56 5.29
CA LEU A 437 8.69 -26.69 4.67
C LEU A 437 8.30 -26.89 3.20
N SER A 438 7.00 -26.84 2.88
CA SER A 438 6.53 -26.97 1.48
C SER A 438 7.14 -25.90 0.57
N ARG A 439 7.28 -24.65 1.05
CA ARG A 439 7.96 -23.56 0.33
C ARG A 439 9.46 -23.79 0.20
N LEU A 440 10.08 -24.34 1.26
CA LEU A 440 11.51 -24.65 1.26
C LEU A 440 11.82 -25.70 0.19
N ILE A 441 11.00 -26.76 0.11
CA ILE A 441 11.07 -27.80 -0.92
C ILE A 441 10.87 -27.20 -2.30
N GLN A 442 9.78 -26.45 -2.54
CA GLN A 442 9.51 -25.81 -3.83
C GLN A 442 10.69 -24.93 -4.29
N SER A 443 11.30 -24.19 -3.37
CA SER A 443 12.47 -23.36 -3.68
C SER A 443 13.75 -24.16 -3.92
N SER A 444 13.81 -25.41 -3.49
CA SER A 444 14.99 -26.28 -3.59
C SER A 444 14.89 -27.28 -4.73
N LEU A 445 13.69 -27.68 -5.16
CA LEU A 445 13.48 -28.64 -6.26
C LEU A 445 14.23 -28.36 -7.57
N PRO A 446 14.46 -27.11 -8.02
CA PRO A 446 15.38 -26.87 -9.14
C PRO A 446 16.83 -27.02 -8.68
N LEU A 447 17.19 -28.14 -8.02
CA LEU A 447 18.51 -28.42 -7.46
C LEU A 447 19.54 -28.43 -8.57
N ASN A 448 19.53 -29.39 -9.48
CA ASN A 448 20.43 -29.44 -10.63
C ASN A 448 19.74 -30.21 -11.77
N PRO A 449 19.81 -29.76 -13.04
CA PRO A 449 19.29 -30.54 -14.17
C PRO A 449 19.84 -31.97 -14.23
N SER A 450 21.04 -32.19 -13.69
CA SER A 450 21.75 -33.47 -13.72
C SER A 450 21.40 -34.39 -12.53
N VAL A 451 20.65 -33.90 -11.53
CA VAL A 451 20.26 -34.68 -10.34
C VAL A 451 18.75 -34.74 -10.25
N VAL A 452 18.19 -35.92 -10.52
CA VAL A 452 16.75 -36.16 -10.44
C VAL A 452 16.39 -36.62 -9.04
N VAL A 453 15.53 -35.86 -8.37
CA VAL A 453 14.98 -36.27 -7.05
C VAL A 453 13.95 -37.35 -7.28
N SER A 454 14.20 -38.56 -6.76
CA SER A 454 13.33 -39.72 -6.93
C SER A 454 12.11 -39.69 -6.00
N ARG A 455 12.27 -39.15 -4.79
CA ARG A 455 11.19 -39.10 -3.78
C ARG A 455 11.31 -37.88 -2.86
N ILE A 456 10.15 -37.36 -2.45
CA ILE A 456 10.04 -36.31 -1.43
C ILE A 456 9.26 -36.86 -0.23
N VAL A 457 9.88 -36.83 0.94
CA VAL A 457 9.30 -37.31 2.20
C VAL A 457 9.33 -36.17 3.22
N CYS A 458 8.20 -35.93 3.90
CA CYS A 458 8.04 -34.86 4.88
C CYS A 458 7.59 -35.45 6.22
N PHE A 459 8.18 -34.97 7.32
CA PHE A 459 7.85 -35.37 8.67
C PHE A 459 7.37 -34.18 9.52
N THR A 460 6.39 -34.46 10.37
CA THR A 460 5.94 -33.56 11.45
C THR A 460 5.59 -34.39 12.67
N ASP A 461 5.88 -33.89 13.86
CA ASP A 461 5.46 -34.48 15.13
C ASP A 461 4.02 -34.07 15.54
N SER A 462 3.39 -33.19 14.75
CA SER A 462 2.02 -32.78 14.95
C SER A 462 1.03 -33.72 14.27
N SER A 463 0.44 -34.62 15.05
CA SER A 463 -0.69 -35.46 14.62
C SER A 463 -1.89 -34.61 14.12
N CYS A 464 -2.12 -33.43 14.69
CA CYS A 464 -3.18 -32.51 14.25
C CYS A 464 -2.91 -31.96 12.84
N THR A 465 -1.68 -31.49 12.60
CA THR A 465 -1.25 -30.97 11.30
C THR A 465 -1.33 -32.03 10.22
N LEU A 466 -0.86 -33.24 10.53
CA LEU A 466 -0.91 -34.38 9.62
C LEU A 466 -2.36 -34.74 9.26
N ALA A 467 -3.26 -34.84 10.24
CA ALA A 467 -4.67 -35.09 10.01
C ALA A 467 -5.31 -34.03 9.09
N TRP A 468 -4.99 -32.74 9.28
CA TRP A 468 -5.47 -31.67 8.41
C TRP A 468 -4.93 -31.75 6.99
N ILE A 469 -3.66 -32.13 6.80
CA ILE A 469 -3.06 -32.30 5.46
C ILE A 469 -3.76 -33.42 4.69
N HIS A 470 -4.13 -34.51 5.36
CA HIS A 470 -4.88 -35.61 4.74
C HIS A 470 -6.38 -35.35 4.61
N THR A 471 -6.92 -34.32 5.26
CA THR A 471 -8.34 -33.96 5.16
C THR A 471 -8.61 -33.11 3.90
N PRO A 472 -9.62 -33.45 3.07
CA PRO A 472 -9.98 -32.63 1.92
C PRO A 472 -10.23 -31.16 2.28
N PRO A 473 -9.58 -30.17 1.61
CA PRO A 473 -9.61 -28.76 2.01
C PRO A 473 -11.00 -28.15 2.16
N HIS A 474 -12.01 -28.65 1.43
CA HIS A 474 -13.36 -28.13 1.47
C HIS A 474 -14.08 -28.42 2.81
N LYS A 475 -13.67 -29.46 3.55
CA LYS A 475 -14.21 -29.81 4.88
C LYS A 475 -13.65 -28.94 5.99
N LEU A 476 -12.46 -28.36 5.78
CA LEU A 476 -11.73 -27.55 6.76
C LEU A 476 -12.22 -26.10 6.76
N LYS A 477 -12.11 -25.42 7.91
CA LYS A 477 -12.33 -23.97 8.04
C LYS A 477 -11.28 -23.18 7.25
N THR A 478 -11.61 -21.95 6.87
CA THR A 478 -10.86 -21.14 5.88
C THR A 478 -9.37 -20.99 6.16
N PHE A 479 -8.96 -20.84 7.43
CA PHE A 479 -7.54 -20.73 7.76
C PHE A 479 -6.80 -22.01 7.38
N VAL A 480 -7.20 -23.15 7.96
CA VAL A 480 -6.55 -24.45 7.75
C VAL A 480 -6.65 -24.86 6.28
N SER A 481 -7.84 -24.74 5.69
CA SER A 481 -8.11 -25.03 4.27
C SER A 481 -7.12 -24.34 3.34
N ASN A 482 -6.92 -23.03 3.48
CA ASN A 482 -6.00 -22.28 2.61
C ASN A 482 -4.53 -22.72 2.76
N ARG A 483 -4.10 -23.18 3.94
CA ARG A 483 -2.71 -23.63 4.16
C ARG A 483 -2.50 -25.04 3.62
N VAL A 484 -3.47 -25.93 3.79
CA VAL A 484 -3.45 -27.29 3.21
C VAL A 484 -3.40 -27.22 1.68
N VAL A 485 -4.22 -26.37 1.05
CA VAL A 485 -4.14 -26.10 -0.40
C VAL A 485 -2.74 -25.65 -0.78
N GLN A 486 -2.17 -24.71 -0.02
CA GLN A 486 -0.83 -24.20 -0.30
C GLN A 486 0.27 -25.27 -0.17
N ILE A 487 0.16 -26.18 0.80
CA ILE A 487 1.10 -27.30 0.95
C ILE A 487 1.00 -28.22 -0.28
N SER A 488 -0.21 -28.61 -0.65
CA SER A 488 -0.47 -29.47 -1.81
C SER A 488 0.00 -28.84 -3.13
N GLU A 489 -0.17 -27.53 -3.32
CA GLU A 489 0.30 -26.81 -4.52
C GLU A 489 1.83 -26.65 -4.58
N ASN A 490 2.50 -26.43 -3.44
CA ASN A 490 3.95 -26.22 -3.42
C ASN A 490 4.74 -27.53 -3.62
N CYS A 491 4.21 -28.65 -3.12
CA CYS A 491 4.86 -29.96 -3.17
C CYS A 491 3.82 -31.09 -3.36
N PRO A 492 3.24 -31.25 -4.57
CA PRO A 492 2.18 -32.23 -4.81
C PRO A 492 2.64 -33.68 -4.61
N ASP A 493 3.91 -33.98 -4.89
CA ASP A 493 4.48 -35.33 -4.80
C ASP A 493 5.08 -35.67 -3.42
N ALA A 494 4.89 -34.79 -2.42
CA ALA A 494 5.43 -35.00 -1.08
C ALA A 494 4.53 -35.90 -0.23
N ASN A 495 5.14 -36.95 0.36
CA ASN A 495 4.45 -37.82 1.31
C ASN A 495 4.68 -37.32 2.73
N TRP A 496 3.61 -37.16 3.52
CA TRP A 496 3.68 -36.66 4.89
C TRP A 496 3.49 -37.79 5.89
N PHE A 497 4.37 -37.84 6.91
CA PHE A 497 4.35 -38.86 7.96
C PHE A 497 4.55 -38.23 9.34
N HIS A 498 4.16 -38.97 10.38
CA HIS A 498 4.40 -38.58 11.76
C HIS A 498 5.78 -39.02 12.24
N ILE A 499 6.41 -38.21 13.09
CA ILE A 499 7.66 -38.56 13.78
C ILE A 499 7.59 -38.23 15.27
N SER A 500 8.40 -38.88 16.10
CA SER A 500 8.60 -38.48 17.49
C SER A 500 9.28 -37.10 17.56
N THR A 501 8.88 -36.24 18.49
CA THR A 501 9.52 -34.94 18.73
C THR A 501 11.02 -35.08 19.02
N HIS A 502 11.44 -36.16 19.69
CA HIS A 502 12.87 -36.41 20.00
C HIS A 502 13.72 -36.68 18.75
N ASP A 503 13.09 -37.17 17.68
CA ASP A 503 13.75 -37.43 16.40
C ASP A 503 13.48 -36.29 15.40
N ASN A 504 12.92 -35.15 15.82
CA ASN A 504 12.60 -34.04 14.92
C ASN A 504 13.71 -32.98 14.95
N PRO A 505 14.62 -32.91 13.94
CA PRO A 505 15.68 -31.91 13.90
C PRO A 505 15.18 -30.46 13.81
N ALA A 506 13.91 -30.26 13.42
CA ALA A 506 13.33 -28.92 13.36
C ALA A 506 13.05 -28.32 14.76
N ASP A 507 12.95 -29.13 15.83
CA ASP A 507 12.67 -28.65 17.19
C ASP A 507 13.80 -27.73 17.71
N SER A 508 15.07 -28.13 17.50
CA SER A 508 16.25 -27.30 17.81
C SER A 508 16.15 -25.90 17.21
N ALA A 509 15.63 -25.80 15.99
CA ALA A 509 15.51 -24.53 15.26
C ALA A 509 14.22 -23.75 15.56
N SER A 510 13.17 -24.39 16.05
CA SER A 510 11.91 -23.74 16.41
C SER A 510 11.96 -23.10 17.80
N ARG A 511 12.90 -23.54 18.64
CA ARG A 511 13.16 -23.03 20.01
C ARG A 511 14.44 -22.18 20.10
N GLY A 512 15.46 -22.56 19.33
CA GLY A 512 16.78 -21.94 19.32
C GLY A 512 17.71 -22.59 20.35
N LEU A 513 19.01 -22.61 20.02
CA LEU A 513 20.08 -23.19 20.83
C LEU A 513 21.20 -22.18 21.05
N LEU A 514 21.93 -22.32 22.17
CA LEU A 514 23.19 -21.61 22.36
C LEU A 514 24.26 -22.14 21.38
N PRO A 515 25.28 -21.34 21.00
CA PRO A 515 26.33 -21.79 20.10
C PRO A 515 27.05 -23.07 20.57
N SER A 516 27.35 -23.21 21.86
CA SER A 516 27.97 -24.42 22.42
C SER A 516 27.08 -25.66 22.27
N GLU A 517 25.80 -25.56 22.62
CA GLU A 517 24.80 -26.62 22.46
C GLU A 517 24.59 -27.00 20.99
N PHE A 518 24.55 -25.99 20.12
CA PHE A 518 24.36 -26.16 18.69
C PHE A 518 25.51 -26.93 18.02
N LEU A 519 26.75 -26.71 18.45
CA LEU A 519 27.91 -27.46 17.94
C LEU A 519 27.86 -28.94 18.35
N ALA A 520 27.24 -29.26 19.49
CA ALA A 520 27.06 -30.63 19.96
C ALA A 520 25.84 -31.34 19.35
N ASP A 521 24.92 -30.62 18.69
CA ASP A 521 23.67 -31.15 18.15
C ASP A 521 23.90 -31.98 16.87
N ARG A 522 24.08 -33.29 17.04
CA ARG A 522 24.23 -34.24 15.92
C ARG A 522 22.96 -34.41 15.09
N LEU A 523 21.78 -34.26 15.72
CA LEU A 523 20.49 -34.44 15.07
C LEU A 523 20.28 -33.36 13.99
N TRP A 524 20.67 -32.11 14.27
CA TRP A 524 20.61 -31.01 13.31
C TRP A 524 21.43 -31.27 12.03
N TRP A 525 22.63 -31.83 12.14
CA TRP A 525 23.54 -31.98 11.00
C TRP A 525 23.26 -33.22 10.14
N HIS A 526 22.95 -34.34 10.78
CA HIS A 526 22.81 -35.64 10.12
C HIS A 526 21.35 -36.10 9.97
N GLY A 527 20.43 -35.46 10.69
CA GLY A 527 19.06 -35.95 10.85
C GLY A 527 19.01 -37.22 11.72
N PRO A 528 17.83 -37.82 11.86
CA PRO A 528 17.66 -39.06 12.61
C PRO A 528 18.47 -40.23 12.04
N SER A 529 18.94 -41.12 12.91
CA SER A 529 19.74 -42.28 12.51
C SER A 529 19.04 -43.19 11.51
N PHE A 530 17.72 -43.34 11.62
CA PHE A 530 16.94 -44.17 10.68
C PHE A 530 16.96 -43.65 9.24
N LEU A 531 17.36 -42.40 8.98
CA LEU A 531 17.53 -41.91 7.61
C LEU A 531 18.66 -42.64 6.88
N LEU A 532 19.58 -43.28 7.59
CA LEU A 532 20.63 -44.12 6.99
C LEU A 532 20.13 -45.53 6.65
N ASP A 533 19.01 -45.96 7.24
CA ASP A 533 18.40 -47.24 6.96
C ASP A 533 17.59 -47.22 5.65
N PRO A 534 17.32 -48.40 5.05
CA PRO A 534 16.35 -48.54 3.97
C PRO A 534 14.98 -47.95 4.33
N ILE A 535 14.31 -47.34 3.33
CA ILE A 535 13.03 -46.62 3.53
C ILE A 535 11.94 -47.52 4.14
N ASP A 536 11.96 -48.82 3.88
CA ASP A 536 10.96 -49.77 4.39
C ASP A 536 11.02 -49.94 5.92
N LEU A 537 12.14 -49.61 6.55
CA LEU A 537 12.34 -49.66 7.99
C LEU A 537 12.00 -48.34 8.69
N TRP A 538 11.62 -47.31 7.94
CA TRP A 538 11.34 -46.00 8.50
C TRP A 538 10.04 -46.01 9.32
N PRO A 539 9.93 -45.17 10.36
CA PRO A 539 8.70 -45.01 11.13
C PRO A 539 7.63 -44.28 10.30
N MET A 540 7.03 -44.95 9.33
CA MET A 540 5.96 -44.45 8.46
C MET A 540 4.59 -44.55 9.15
N ASN A 541 4.49 -43.96 10.35
CA ASN A 541 3.26 -43.99 11.12
C ASN A 541 2.28 -42.92 10.65
N ILE A 542 1.04 -43.32 10.38
CA ILE A 542 -0.11 -42.42 10.27
C ILE A 542 -0.86 -42.53 11.60
N PRO A 543 -0.80 -41.51 12.48
CA PRO A 543 -1.44 -41.56 13.78
C PRO A 543 -2.97 -41.64 13.63
N PRO A 544 -3.67 -42.29 14.58
CA PRO A 544 -5.13 -42.33 14.60
C PRO A 544 -5.74 -40.92 14.75
N GLU A 545 -6.96 -40.74 14.25
CA GLU A 545 -7.68 -39.45 14.22
C GLU A 545 -7.66 -38.77 15.61
N SER A 546 -7.11 -37.55 15.67
CA SER A 546 -7.01 -36.78 16.92
C SER A 546 -8.27 -35.94 17.17
N SER A 547 -8.81 -35.98 18.39
CA SER A 547 -10.02 -35.24 18.79
C SER A 547 -9.93 -33.71 18.64
N LYS A 548 -8.72 -33.15 18.59
CA LYS A 548 -8.48 -31.71 18.36
C LYS A 548 -8.55 -31.31 16.89
N ALA A 549 -8.49 -32.26 15.95
CA ALA A 549 -8.66 -31.99 14.53
C ALA A 549 -10.09 -31.51 14.21
N ASP A 550 -11.08 -31.98 14.99
CA ASP A 550 -12.51 -31.77 14.78
C ASP A 550 -12.95 -30.31 14.96
N ASP A 551 -12.26 -29.54 15.81
CA ASP A 551 -12.59 -28.13 16.06
C ASP A 551 -12.42 -27.24 14.82
N GLU A 552 -11.56 -27.62 13.88
CA GLU A 552 -11.30 -26.87 12.63
C GLU A 552 -12.00 -27.49 11.41
N ILE A 553 -12.74 -28.58 11.61
CA ILE A 553 -13.67 -29.12 10.62
C ILE A 553 -14.95 -28.26 10.68
N LYS A 554 -15.56 -28.01 9.51
CA LYS A 554 -16.85 -27.31 9.46
C LYS A 554 -17.90 -28.20 10.14
N SER A 555 -18.45 -27.74 11.26
CA SER A 555 -19.52 -28.50 11.93
C SER A 555 -20.74 -28.59 11.03
N VAL A 556 -21.19 -29.81 10.78
CA VAL A 556 -22.52 -30.07 10.24
C VAL A 556 -23.42 -30.17 11.47
N GLN A 557 -24.04 -29.07 11.90
CA GLN A 557 -25.00 -29.14 12.99
C GLN A 557 -26.33 -29.76 12.49
N PRO A 558 -26.77 -30.92 13.01
CA PRO A 558 -28.13 -31.37 12.79
C PRO A 558 -29.05 -30.45 13.59
N VAL A 559 -29.74 -29.54 12.90
CA VAL A 559 -30.73 -28.67 13.54
C VAL A 559 -32.01 -29.47 13.71
N LEU A 560 -32.34 -29.82 14.96
CA LEU A 560 -33.63 -30.40 15.33
C LEU A 560 -34.66 -29.26 15.39
N VAL A 561 -35.48 -29.13 14.35
CA VAL A 561 -36.50 -28.09 14.24
C VAL A 561 -37.82 -28.66 14.76
N SER A 562 -38.22 -28.27 15.97
CA SER A 562 -39.63 -28.28 16.37
C SER A 562 -40.40 -27.32 15.46
N GLN A 563 -41.49 -27.77 14.84
CA GLN A 563 -42.20 -26.94 13.87
C GLN A 563 -43.71 -27.10 13.98
N ASP A 564 -44.37 -25.96 14.21
CA ASP A 564 -45.82 -25.82 14.09
C ASP A 564 -46.26 -26.19 12.67
N LEU A 565 -47.22 -27.11 12.58
CA LEU A 565 -47.74 -27.70 11.33
C LEU A 565 -48.62 -26.74 10.51
N GLU A 566 -48.80 -25.48 10.92
CA GLU A 566 -49.77 -24.57 10.28
C GLU A 566 -49.23 -23.74 9.10
N GLN A 567 -47.90 -23.60 8.93
CA GLN A 567 -47.33 -22.83 7.80
C GLN A 567 -46.92 -23.73 6.62
N ASN A 568 -47.40 -23.41 5.42
CA ASN A 568 -47.02 -24.10 4.19
C ASN A 568 -45.51 -23.93 3.96
N ARG A 569 -44.76 -25.04 3.81
CA ARG A 569 -43.30 -25.01 3.69
C ARG A 569 -42.79 -24.22 2.49
N PHE A 570 -43.62 -24.11 1.44
CA PHE A 570 -43.31 -23.29 0.28
C PHE A 570 -43.44 -21.79 0.57
N SER A 571 -44.30 -21.35 1.50
CA SER A 571 -44.37 -19.94 1.89
C SER A 571 -43.12 -19.52 2.68
N CYS A 572 -42.66 -20.35 3.62
CA CYS A 572 -41.37 -20.15 4.30
C CYS A 572 -40.19 -20.11 3.30
N LEU A 573 -40.24 -20.88 2.21
CA LEU A 573 -39.21 -20.87 1.17
C LEU A 573 -39.18 -19.53 0.41
N ILE A 574 -40.35 -18.96 0.11
CA ILE A 574 -40.46 -17.64 -0.52
C ILE A 574 -39.87 -16.57 0.42
N ASP A 575 -40.20 -16.62 1.71
CA ASP A 575 -39.73 -15.65 2.71
C ASP A 575 -38.21 -15.68 2.91
N ARG A 576 -37.60 -16.88 2.87
CA ARG A 576 -36.15 -17.06 2.99
C ARG A 576 -35.38 -16.80 1.70
N SER A 577 -36.07 -16.59 0.59
CA SER A 577 -35.43 -16.39 -0.71
C SER A 577 -35.03 -14.95 -0.93
N SER A 578 -33.77 -14.74 -1.34
CA SER A 578 -33.21 -13.42 -1.64
C SER A 578 -33.42 -12.95 -3.08
N SER A 579 -33.87 -13.83 -3.98
CA SER A 579 -34.23 -13.52 -5.37
C SER A 579 -35.33 -14.45 -5.89
N LEU A 580 -36.07 -13.99 -6.90
CA LEU A 580 -37.09 -14.81 -7.57
C LEU A 580 -36.47 -16.06 -8.19
N ASP A 581 -35.34 -15.95 -8.89
CA ASP A 581 -34.66 -17.10 -9.49
C ASP A 581 -34.25 -18.15 -8.46
N LYS A 582 -33.79 -17.72 -7.27
CA LYS A 582 -33.44 -18.64 -6.19
C LYS A 582 -34.68 -19.37 -5.68
N ALA A 583 -35.78 -18.65 -5.48
CA ALA A 583 -37.05 -19.24 -5.06
C ALA A 583 -37.55 -20.27 -6.09
N VAL A 584 -37.59 -19.90 -7.37
CA VAL A 584 -38.07 -20.78 -8.45
C VAL A 584 -37.15 -21.99 -8.62
N ARG A 585 -35.82 -21.83 -8.68
CA ARG A 585 -34.89 -22.97 -8.82
C ARG A 585 -34.97 -23.93 -7.64
N THR A 586 -35.10 -23.42 -6.42
CA THR A 586 -35.24 -24.28 -5.24
C THR A 586 -36.56 -25.05 -5.30
N CYS A 587 -37.65 -24.38 -5.70
CA CYS A 587 -38.95 -25.01 -5.92
C CYS A 587 -38.88 -26.10 -7.03
N VAL A 588 -38.19 -25.85 -8.15
CA VAL A 588 -37.95 -26.85 -9.21
C VAL A 588 -37.29 -28.10 -8.63
N PHE A 589 -36.21 -27.96 -7.87
CA PHE A 589 -35.52 -29.13 -7.33
C PHE A 589 -36.37 -29.91 -6.32
N ILE A 590 -37.19 -29.22 -5.53
CA ILE A 590 -38.14 -29.87 -4.61
C ILE A 590 -39.21 -30.65 -5.40
N ILE A 591 -39.85 -30.02 -6.39
CA ILE A 591 -40.87 -30.68 -7.21
C ILE A 591 -40.26 -31.85 -7.98
N ARG A 592 -39.07 -31.68 -8.56
CA ARG A 592 -38.33 -32.73 -9.27
C ARG A 592 -38.00 -33.91 -8.34
N PHE A 593 -37.57 -33.62 -7.12
CA PHE A 593 -37.30 -34.65 -6.12
C PHE A 593 -38.57 -35.41 -5.76
N LEU A 594 -39.68 -34.72 -5.49
CA LEU A 594 -40.97 -35.34 -5.20
C LEU A 594 -41.50 -36.17 -6.38
N PHE A 595 -41.34 -35.69 -7.60
CA PHE A 595 -41.71 -36.41 -8.82
C PHE A 595 -40.89 -37.70 -8.97
N ASN A 596 -39.56 -37.61 -8.85
CA ASN A 596 -38.68 -38.78 -8.96
C ASN A 596 -38.92 -39.79 -7.82
N LEU A 597 -39.23 -39.31 -6.60
CA LEU A 597 -39.66 -40.18 -5.51
C LEU A 597 -40.98 -40.90 -5.84
N LYS A 598 -41.97 -40.17 -6.39
CA LYS A 598 -43.24 -40.78 -6.82
C LYS A 598 -43.02 -41.83 -7.92
N MET A 599 -42.18 -41.54 -8.91
CA MET A 599 -41.81 -42.50 -9.97
C MET A 599 -41.10 -43.74 -9.39
N LYS A 600 -40.24 -43.55 -8.39
CA LYS A 600 -39.62 -44.65 -7.64
C LYS A 600 -40.64 -45.49 -6.88
N CYS A 601 -41.59 -44.87 -6.18
CA CYS A 601 -42.67 -45.57 -5.46
C CYS A 601 -43.59 -46.34 -6.42
N LEU A 602 -43.85 -45.80 -7.61
CA LEU A 602 -44.63 -46.44 -8.67
C LEU A 602 -43.83 -47.46 -9.50
N LYS A 603 -42.59 -47.77 -9.10
CA LYS A 603 -41.67 -48.71 -9.78
C LYS A 603 -41.47 -48.44 -11.27
N GLN A 604 -41.54 -47.18 -11.68
CA GLN A 604 -41.32 -46.77 -13.08
C GLN A 604 -39.82 -46.76 -13.43
N PRO A 605 -39.45 -47.10 -14.67
CA PRO A 605 -38.06 -47.16 -15.10
C PRO A 605 -37.40 -45.77 -15.02
N GLN A 606 -36.07 -45.76 -14.84
CA GLN A 606 -35.28 -44.55 -14.63
C GLN A 606 -35.33 -43.56 -15.82
N ALA A 607 -35.69 -44.03 -17.02
CA ALA A 607 -35.98 -43.20 -18.19
C ALA A 607 -37.18 -42.26 -17.98
N SER A 608 -38.08 -42.59 -17.06
CA SER A 608 -39.25 -41.77 -16.69
C SER A 608 -38.90 -40.69 -15.65
N TRP A 609 -37.66 -40.65 -15.17
CA TRP A 609 -37.22 -39.72 -14.13
C TRP A 609 -36.74 -38.41 -14.77
N LEU A 610 -36.96 -37.30 -14.07
CA LEU A 610 -36.48 -35.99 -14.49
C LEU A 610 -35.01 -35.84 -14.07
N LEU A 611 -34.09 -36.03 -15.03
CA LEU A 611 -32.64 -35.94 -14.86
C LEU A 611 -32.06 -34.91 -15.85
N GLY A 612 -30.94 -34.26 -15.49
CA GLY A 612 -30.27 -33.26 -16.35
C GLY A 612 -30.58 -31.79 -16.01
N PRO A 613 -30.31 -30.83 -16.94
CA PRO A 613 -30.51 -29.41 -16.70
C PRO A 613 -32.00 -29.06 -16.44
N ILE A 614 -32.26 -27.88 -15.86
CA ILE A 614 -33.63 -27.42 -15.61
C ILE A 614 -34.30 -27.09 -16.96
N SER A 615 -35.38 -27.80 -17.28
CA SER A 615 -36.16 -27.51 -18.48
C SER A 615 -37.03 -26.26 -18.30
N ALA A 616 -37.40 -25.64 -19.42
CA ALA A 616 -38.26 -24.45 -19.41
C ALA A 616 -39.68 -24.74 -18.91
N SER A 617 -40.18 -25.97 -19.07
CA SER A 617 -41.47 -26.42 -18.52
C SER A 617 -41.41 -26.51 -17.00
N GLU A 618 -40.39 -27.16 -16.44
CA GLU A 618 -40.21 -27.28 -14.98
C GLU A 618 -40.07 -25.92 -14.30
N TYR A 619 -39.29 -25.01 -14.90
CA TYR A 619 -39.14 -23.65 -14.38
C TYR A 619 -40.48 -22.89 -14.39
N ARG A 620 -41.29 -23.07 -15.43
CA ARG A 620 -42.61 -22.44 -15.55
C ARG A 620 -43.61 -23.00 -14.55
N GLU A 621 -43.63 -24.32 -14.36
CA GLU A 621 -44.48 -25.01 -13.39
C GLU A 621 -44.14 -24.59 -11.97
N ALA A 622 -42.85 -24.59 -11.60
CA ALA A 622 -42.41 -24.12 -10.29
C ALA A 622 -42.76 -22.64 -10.06
N LYS A 623 -42.60 -21.77 -11.07
CA LYS A 623 -43.00 -20.36 -10.99
C LYS A 623 -44.52 -20.22 -10.75
N LEU A 624 -45.35 -21.02 -11.41
CA LEU A 624 -46.80 -21.04 -11.21
C LEU A 624 -47.19 -21.61 -9.84
N HIS A 625 -46.52 -22.65 -9.37
CA HIS A 625 -46.77 -23.25 -8.06
C HIS A 625 -46.48 -22.28 -6.90
N LEU A 626 -45.42 -21.46 -7.01
CA LEU A 626 -45.18 -20.39 -6.02
C LEU A 626 -46.31 -19.35 -5.99
N VAL A 627 -46.92 -19.07 -7.14
CA VAL A 627 -48.09 -18.19 -7.24
C VAL A 627 -49.31 -18.84 -6.59
N GLU A 628 -49.57 -20.10 -6.90
CA GLU A 628 -50.66 -20.90 -6.32
C GLU A 628 -50.58 -20.89 -4.79
N VAL A 629 -49.44 -21.26 -4.23
CA VAL A 629 -49.20 -21.27 -2.76
C VAL A 629 -49.48 -19.88 -2.16
N THR A 630 -48.97 -18.82 -2.80
CA THR A 630 -49.17 -17.44 -2.33
C THR A 630 -50.64 -17.03 -2.38
N GLN A 631 -51.36 -17.41 -3.43
CA GLN A 631 -52.79 -17.12 -3.57
C GLN A 631 -53.62 -17.88 -2.54
N HIS A 632 -53.36 -19.18 -2.33
CA HIS A 632 -54.08 -19.98 -1.34
C HIS A 632 -53.90 -19.49 0.09
N GLU A 633 -52.70 -19.01 0.45
CA GLU A 633 -52.41 -18.51 1.79
C GLU A 633 -52.97 -17.09 2.02
N GLN A 634 -52.74 -16.17 1.08
CA GLN A 634 -53.04 -14.74 1.27
C GLN A 634 -54.40 -14.30 0.70
N LEU A 635 -55.01 -15.08 -0.19
CA LEU A 635 -56.34 -14.81 -0.79
C LEU A 635 -57.37 -15.87 -0.37
N LYS A 636 -57.14 -16.63 0.71
CA LYS A 636 -58.03 -17.71 1.19
C LYS A 636 -59.50 -17.29 1.28
N SER A 637 -59.77 -16.12 1.88
CA SER A 637 -61.12 -15.56 2.03
C SER A 637 -61.74 -15.19 0.69
N GLU A 638 -60.97 -14.59 -0.22
CA GLU A 638 -61.44 -14.19 -1.55
C GLU A 638 -61.72 -15.41 -2.44
N ILE A 639 -60.87 -16.45 -2.38
CA ILE A 639 -61.07 -17.71 -3.10
C ILE A 639 -62.36 -18.40 -2.62
N ALA A 640 -62.63 -18.38 -1.31
CA ALA A 640 -63.86 -18.94 -0.75
C ALA A 640 -65.12 -18.20 -1.26
N LEU A 641 -65.08 -16.87 -1.34
CA LEU A 641 -66.18 -16.06 -1.89
C LEU A 641 -66.38 -16.32 -3.39
N LEU A 642 -65.30 -16.37 -4.16
CA LEU A 642 -65.35 -16.64 -5.61
C LEU A 642 -65.89 -18.03 -5.93
N LYS A 643 -65.55 -19.04 -5.13
CA LYS A 643 -66.12 -20.40 -5.27
C LYS A 643 -67.62 -20.45 -4.96
N LYS A 644 -68.11 -19.57 -4.09
CA LYS A 644 -69.54 -19.43 -3.74
C LYS A 644 -70.32 -18.53 -4.70
N GLY A 645 -69.66 -17.88 -5.68
CA GLY A 645 -70.29 -16.92 -6.59
C GLY A 645 -70.59 -15.55 -5.95
N GLU A 646 -70.04 -15.26 -4.77
CA GLU A 646 -70.24 -14.00 -4.06
C GLU A 646 -69.21 -12.93 -4.47
N PRO A 647 -69.57 -11.63 -4.42
CA PRO A 647 -68.65 -10.57 -4.79
C PRO A 647 -67.49 -10.44 -3.80
N CYS A 648 -66.25 -10.43 -4.30
CA CYS A 648 -65.03 -10.20 -3.51
C CYS A 648 -65.10 -8.93 -2.64
N SER A 649 -64.15 -8.84 -1.68
CA SER A 649 -64.02 -7.68 -0.81
C SER A 649 -63.88 -6.38 -1.61
N LYS A 650 -64.24 -5.24 -0.98
CA LYS A 650 -64.16 -3.91 -1.60
C LYS A 650 -62.80 -3.61 -2.23
N LYS A 651 -61.72 -4.22 -1.73
CA LYS A 651 -60.34 -4.08 -2.21
C LYS A 651 -60.10 -4.65 -3.61
N TYR A 652 -60.76 -5.76 -3.96
CA TYR A 652 -60.53 -6.48 -5.22
C TYR A 652 -61.74 -6.42 -6.17
N ARG A 653 -62.92 -5.99 -5.69
CA ARG A 653 -64.17 -5.92 -6.46
C ARG A 653 -64.04 -5.18 -7.81
N ALA A 654 -63.32 -4.06 -7.85
CA ALA A 654 -63.11 -3.29 -9.08
C ALA A 654 -62.33 -4.05 -10.17
N LEU A 655 -61.55 -5.07 -9.76
CA LEU A 655 -60.78 -5.94 -10.65
C LEU A 655 -61.57 -7.16 -11.13
N SER A 656 -62.85 -7.30 -10.73
CA SER A 656 -63.74 -8.43 -11.08
C SER A 656 -63.00 -9.78 -11.13
N PRO A 657 -62.27 -10.18 -10.07
CA PRO A 657 -61.40 -11.34 -10.12
C PRO A 657 -62.22 -12.62 -10.36
N PHE A 658 -61.64 -13.57 -11.07
CA PHE A 658 -62.26 -14.87 -11.30
C PHE A 658 -61.21 -15.98 -11.18
N ILE A 659 -61.67 -17.21 -10.96
CA ILE A 659 -60.81 -18.40 -10.91
C ILE A 659 -60.75 -18.96 -12.34
N ASP A 660 -59.54 -19.08 -12.89
CA ASP A 660 -59.36 -19.68 -14.22
C ASP A 660 -59.57 -21.20 -14.18
N PRO A 661 -59.72 -21.88 -15.34
CA PRO A 661 -59.89 -23.34 -15.37
C PRO A 661 -58.74 -24.13 -14.72
N LEU A 662 -57.58 -23.51 -14.54
CA LEU A 662 -56.39 -24.10 -13.91
C LEU A 662 -56.33 -23.81 -12.39
N GLY A 663 -57.33 -23.14 -11.82
CA GLY A 663 -57.45 -22.87 -10.38
C GLY A 663 -56.79 -21.57 -9.91
N PHE A 664 -56.20 -20.76 -10.80
CA PHE A 664 -55.54 -19.51 -10.42
C PHE A 664 -56.52 -18.34 -10.34
N VAL A 665 -56.34 -17.47 -9.35
CA VAL A 665 -57.09 -16.21 -9.28
C VAL A 665 -56.48 -15.21 -10.26
N ARG A 666 -57.27 -14.78 -11.24
CA ARG A 666 -56.88 -13.79 -12.25
C ARG A 666 -57.74 -12.53 -12.15
N VAL A 667 -57.20 -11.44 -12.67
CA VAL A 667 -57.95 -10.19 -12.81
C VAL A 667 -58.92 -10.29 -13.98
N GLY A 668 -60.19 -10.01 -13.72
CA GLY A 668 -61.19 -9.75 -14.74
C GLY A 668 -61.19 -8.27 -15.13
N GLY A 669 -61.88 -7.95 -16.22
CA GLY A 669 -61.93 -6.57 -16.67
C GLY A 669 -62.57 -6.43 -18.04
N ARG A 670 -62.56 -5.21 -18.55
CA ARG A 670 -63.22 -4.82 -19.82
C ARG A 670 -62.43 -5.22 -21.07
N LEU A 671 -61.29 -5.90 -20.92
CA LEU A 671 -60.36 -6.23 -22.01
C LEU A 671 -60.56 -7.63 -22.60
N THR A 672 -61.66 -8.31 -22.27
CA THR A 672 -61.95 -9.68 -22.72
C THR A 672 -61.89 -9.84 -24.25
N HIS A 673 -62.42 -8.87 -25.00
CA HIS A 673 -62.46 -8.88 -26.46
C HIS A 673 -61.22 -8.24 -27.14
N ALA A 674 -60.24 -7.73 -26.39
CA ALA A 674 -59.06 -7.08 -26.98
C ALA A 674 -58.15 -8.10 -27.72
N PRO A 675 -57.44 -7.74 -28.80
CA PRO A 675 -56.55 -8.66 -29.54
C PRO A 675 -55.17 -8.80 -28.87
N ILE A 676 -55.13 -9.15 -27.57
CA ILE A 676 -53.91 -9.33 -26.77
C ILE A 676 -53.84 -10.73 -26.16
N PRO A 677 -52.66 -11.27 -25.80
CA PRO A 677 -52.54 -12.62 -25.25
C PRO A 677 -53.33 -12.79 -23.94
N PHE A 678 -53.89 -13.99 -23.71
CA PHE A 678 -54.73 -14.31 -22.54
C PHE A 678 -54.08 -13.92 -21.19
N LYS A 679 -52.77 -14.18 -21.03
CA LYS A 679 -52.01 -13.83 -19.82
C LYS A 679 -51.93 -12.32 -19.55
N THR A 680 -52.04 -11.51 -20.60
CA THR A 680 -52.06 -10.04 -20.51
C THR A 680 -53.48 -9.48 -20.41
N LYS A 681 -54.50 -10.17 -20.98
CA LYS A 681 -55.92 -9.87 -20.72
C LYS A 681 -56.28 -10.11 -19.26
N HIS A 682 -55.82 -11.25 -18.73
CA HIS A 682 -56.15 -11.76 -17.41
C HIS A 682 -54.87 -12.11 -16.64
N PRO A 683 -54.11 -11.11 -16.17
CA PRO A 683 -52.90 -11.33 -15.40
C PRO A 683 -53.20 -12.00 -14.04
N LEU A 684 -52.20 -12.70 -13.50
CA LEU A 684 -52.30 -13.39 -12.20
C LEU A 684 -52.38 -12.37 -11.07
N LEU A 685 -53.38 -12.48 -10.21
CA LEU A 685 -53.55 -11.55 -9.09
C LEU A 685 -52.59 -11.89 -7.95
N ILE A 686 -51.68 -10.97 -7.60
CA ILE A 686 -50.72 -11.15 -6.51
C ILE A 686 -50.94 -10.08 -5.43
N PRO A 687 -51.15 -10.46 -4.15
CA PRO A 687 -51.26 -9.50 -3.06
C PRO A 687 -50.00 -8.64 -2.90
N LYS A 688 -50.18 -7.34 -2.61
CA LYS A 688 -49.06 -6.40 -2.43
C LYS A 688 -48.15 -6.73 -1.24
N SER A 689 -48.70 -7.32 -0.18
CA SER A 689 -48.02 -7.53 1.11
C SER A 689 -47.10 -8.75 1.15
N CYS A 690 -47.15 -9.64 0.15
CA CYS A 690 -46.36 -10.87 0.18
C CYS A 690 -44.92 -10.67 -0.32
N GLN A 691 -44.01 -11.52 0.15
CA GLN A 691 -42.61 -11.50 -0.27
C GLN A 691 -42.47 -11.82 -1.77
N LEU A 692 -43.33 -12.67 -2.34
CA LEU A 692 -43.31 -12.98 -3.77
C LEU A 692 -43.48 -11.70 -4.62
N ALA A 693 -44.36 -10.77 -4.22
CA ALA A 693 -44.53 -9.49 -4.91
C ALA A 693 -43.25 -8.64 -4.88
N ALA A 694 -42.51 -8.65 -3.76
CA ALA A 694 -41.23 -7.97 -3.64
C ALA A 694 -40.15 -8.61 -4.53
N LEU A 695 -40.06 -9.95 -4.55
CA LEU A 695 -39.11 -10.67 -5.40
C LEU A 695 -39.38 -10.47 -6.89
N ILE A 696 -40.66 -10.43 -7.31
CA ILE A 696 -41.06 -10.12 -8.69
C ILE A 696 -40.62 -8.70 -9.07
N CYS A 697 -40.82 -7.72 -8.18
CA CYS A 697 -40.38 -6.34 -8.41
C CYS A 697 -38.86 -6.25 -8.59
N ASP A 698 -38.09 -6.92 -7.72
CA ASP A 698 -36.64 -6.94 -7.77
C ASP A 698 -36.12 -7.64 -9.04
N PHE A 699 -36.75 -8.73 -9.45
CA PHE A 699 -36.41 -9.48 -10.66
C PHE A 699 -36.57 -8.61 -11.90
N TYR A 700 -37.76 -8.04 -12.13
CA TYR A 700 -37.98 -7.20 -13.32
C TYR A 700 -37.16 -5.91 -13.29
N HIS A 701 -36.89 -5.34 -12.11
CA HIS A 701 -35.98 -4.21 -11.97
C HIS A 701 -34.55 -4.54 -12.40
N LYS A 702 -34.01 -5.70 -12.00
CA LYS A 702 -32.67 -6.16 -12.43
C LYS A 702 -32.66 -6.57 -13.91
N PHE A 703 -33.68 -7.31 -14.35
CA PHE A 703 -33.83 -7.80 -15.72
C PHE A 703 -33.88 -6.65 -16.73
N SER A 704 -34.56 -5.54 -16.40
CA SER A 704 -34.62 -4.36 -17.25
C SER A 704 -33.41 -3.42 -17.12
N GLY A 705 -32.29 -3.88 -16.54
CA GLY A 705 -31.08 -3.07 -16.37
C GLY A 705 -31.22 -1.91 -15.37
N HIS A 706 -31.93 -2.12 -14.26
CA HIS A 706 -32.29 -1.08 -13.27
C HIS A 706 -33.27 -0.01 -13.78
N GLY A 707 -34.23 -0.43 -14.61
CA GLY A 707 -35.26 0.44 -15.15
C GLY A 707 -36.12 1.12 -14.09
N GLY A 708 -36.61 2.33 -14.41
CA GLY A 708 -37.44 3.13 -13.51
C GLY A 708 -38.83 2.51 -13.24
N PRO A 709 -39.59 3.04 -12.25
CA PRO A 709 -40.85 2.44 -11.80
C PRO A 709 -41.90 2.23 -12.90
N ARG A 710 -41.93 3.10 -13.92
CA ARG A 710 -42.88 3.01 -15.04
C ARG A 710 -42.61 1.80 -15.94
N LEU A 711 -41.34 1.58 -16.28
CA LEU A 711 -40.92 0.45 -17.12
C LEU A 711 -41.13 -0.88 -16.39
N VAL A 712 -40.70 -0.96 -15.13
CA VAL A 712 -40.86 -2.18 -14.32
C VAL A 712 -42.33 -2.51 -14.12
N LEU A 713 -43.18 -1.50 -13.88
CA LEU A 713 -44.62 -1.70 -13.78
C LEU A 713 -45.22 -2.28 -15.07
N TYR A 714 -44.85 -1.72 -16.22
CA TYR A 714 -45.30 -2.22 -17.52
C TYR A 714 -44.92 -3.69 -17.74
N LEU A 715 -43.68 -4.07 -17.40
CA LEU A 715 -43.22 -5.46 -17.53
C LEU A 715 -43.96 -6.42 -16.60
N ILE A 716 -44.24 -6.00 -15.36
CA ILE A 716 -45.00 -6.81 -14.39
C ILE A 716 -46.43 -7.03 -14.89
N GLN A 717 -47.11 -5.98 -15.36
CA GLN A 717 -48.53 -6.02 -15.78
C GLN A 717 -48.82 -6.97 -16.95
N ARG A 718 -47.80 -7.40 -17.69
CA ARG A 718 -47.96 -8.39 -18.78
C ARG A 718 -48.30 -9.78 -18.28
N GLU A 719 -47.88 -10.13 -17.06
CA GLU A 719 -48.07 -11.47 -16.47
C GLU A 719 -48.75 -11.43 -15.10
N TYR A 720 -48.53 -10.38 -14.30
CA TYR A 720 -48.97 -10.27 -12.91
C TYR A 720 -49.68 -8.95 -12.66
N TRP A 721 -50.71 -8.98 -11.82
CA TRP A 721 -51.37 -7.79 -11.33
C TRP A 721 -51.19 -7.66 -9.82
N ILE A 722 -50.39 -6.68 -9.42
CA ILE A 722 -50.18 -6.33 -8.01
C ILE A 722 -50.98 -5.06 -7.72
N PRO A 723 -51.94 -5.07 -6.77
CA PRO A 723 -52.68 -3.88 -6.40
C PRO A 723 -51.77 -2.77 -5.86
N SER A 724 -51.96 -1.54 -6.32
CA SER A 724 -51.18 -0.37 -5.91
C SER A 724 -49.64 -0.58 -5.95
N PRO A 725 -49.08 -0.99 -7.10
CA PRO A 725 -47.69 -1.46 -7.20
C PRO A 725 -46.67 -0.32 -7.10
N ARG A 726 -47.09 0.93 -7.36
CA ARG A 726 -46.20 2.11 -7.37
C ARG A 726 -45.48 2.32 -6.05
N SER A 727 -46.17 2.16 -4.92
CA SER A 727 -45.54 2.29 -3.60
C SER A 727 -44.55 1.16 -3.30
N LEU A 728 -44.87 -0.06 -3.74
CA LEU A 728 -44.00 -1.21 -3.56
C LEU A 728 -42.74 -1.06 -4.41
N LEU A 729 -42.89 -0.68 -5.68
CA LEU A 729 -41.78 -0.41 -6.60
C LEU A 729 -40.88 0.71 -6.09
N ARG A 730 -41.44 1.85 -5.64
CA ARG A 730 -40.61 2.93 -5.06
C ARG A 730 -39.78 2.45 -3.87
N ARG A 731 -40.38 1.65 -2.98
CA ARG A 731 -39.65 1.05 -1.84
C ARG A 731 -38.55 0.09 -2.30
N ARG A 732 -38.86 -0.84 -3.21
CA ARG A 732 -37.87 -1.84 -3.69
C ARG A 732 -36.72 -1.19 -4.46
N LEU A 733 -37.00 -0.20 -5.31
CA LEU A 733 -35.97 0.54 -6.05
C LEU A 733 -35.07 1.36 -5.10
N PHE A 734 -35.62 1.92 -4.02
CA PHE A 734 -34.84 2.59 -2.97
C PHE A 734 -33.88 1.63 -2.24
N LEU A 735 -34.31 0.40 -1.98
CA LEU A 735 -33.48 -0.65 -1.37
C LEU A 735 -32.40 -1.22 -2.31
N CYS A 736 -32.48 -0.92 -3.60
CA CYS A 736 -31.45 -1.31 -4.55
C CYS A 736 -30.19 -0.44 -4.33
N LEU A 737 -29.13 -1.03 -3.76
CA LEU A 737 -27.89 -0.30 -3.45
C LEU A 737 -27.28 0.41 -4.67
N ARG A 738 -27.39 -0.17 -5.88
CA ARG A 738 -26.89 0.47 -7.11
C ARG A 738 -27.67 1.75 -7.40
N CYS A 739 -29.00 1.67 -7.47
CA CYS A 739 -29.86 2.84 -7.69
C CYS A 739 -29.76 3.86 -6.56
N TYR A 740 -29.65 3.40 -5.31
CA TYR A 740 -29.48 4.27 -4.15
C TYR A 740 -28.18 5.07 -4.24
N LYS A 741 -27.03 4.43 -4.52
CA LYS A 741 -25.73 5.11 -4.63
C LYS A 741 -25.70 6.18 -5.73
N PHE A 742 -26.40 5.96 -6.85
CA PHE A 742 -26.52 6.95 -7.93
C PHE A 742 -27.36 8.18 -7.56
N VAL A 743 -28.32 8.04 -6.63
CA VAL A 743 -29.27 9.09 -6.27
C VAL A 743 -28.95 9.75 -4.92
N ALA A 744 -28.21 9.06 -4.04
CA ALA A 744 -28.01 9.48 -2.66
C ALA A 744 -27.28 10.83 -2.55
N LYS A 745 -27.78 11.69 -1.65
CA LYS A 745 -27.20 13.00 -1.32
C LYS A 745 -26.83 13.05 0.17
N PRO A 746 -25.73 13.73 0.56
CA PRO A 746 -25.35 13.87 1.96
C PRO A 746 -26.40 14.65 2.76
N GLN A 747 -26.58 14.28 4.03
CA GLN A 747 -27.51 14.98 4.93
C GLN A 747 -26.90 16.32 5.38
N GLN A 748 -27.66 17.41 5.25
CA GLN A 748 -27.23 18.74 5.67
C GLN A 748 -28.02 19.14 6.93
N PRO A 749 -27.40 19.15 8.12
CA PRO A 749 -28.08 19.53 9.35
C PRO A 749 -28.41 21.03 9.36
N GLU A 750 -29.30 21.41 10.27
CA GLU A 750 -29.76 22.79 10.45
C GLU A 750 -28.59 23.75 10.76
N MET A 751 -28.64 24.95 10.18
CA MET A 751 -27.59 25.96 10.32
C MET A 751 -27.45 26.43 11.78
N ALA A 752 -26.23 26.39 12.32
CA ALA A 752 -25.95 26.83 13.69
C ALA A 752 -26.07 28.36 13.85
N SER A 753 -26.38 28.82 15.06
CA SER A 753 -26.41 30.25 15.41
C SER A 753 -25.03 30.90 15.24
N LEU A 754 -25.01 32.19 14.91
CA LEU A 754 -23.77 32.97 14.78
C LEU A 754 -23.07 33.10 16.15
N PRO A 755 -21.73 33.03 16.21
CA PRO A 755 -20.98 33.20 17.45
C PRO A 755 -21.08 34.66 17.95
N PRO A 756 -20.93 34.90 19.27
CA PRO A 756 -20.96 36.25 19.87
C PRO A 756 -20.03 37.25 19.16
N SER A 757 -18.88 36.77 18.71
CA SER A 757 -17.86 37.51 17.94
C SER A 757 -18.36 38.20 16.65
N ARG A 758 -19.51 37.77 16.12
CA ARG A 758 -20.12 38.33 14.89
C ARG A 758 -21.35 39.19 15.14
N VAL A 759 -21.88 39.19 16.36
CA VAL A 759 -23.17 39.80 16.70
C VAL A 759 -23.06 40.89 17.77
N THR A 760 -21.96 40.93 18.52
CA THR A 760 -21.70 41.98 19.50
C THR A 760 -21.17 43.25 18.81
N PRO A 761 -21.80 44.42 19.00
CA PRO A 761 -21.31 45.68 18.47
C PRO A 761 -20.02 46.10 19.20
N GLY A 762 -19.05 46.65 18.47
CA GLY A 762 -17.78 47.07 19.04
C GLY A 762 -16.78 47.53 17.97
N ARG A 763 -15.73 48.25 18.38
CA ARG A 763 -14.72 48.86 17.48
C ARG A 763 -14.27 47.93 16.34
N ALA A 764 -14.09 48.46 15.13
CA ALA A 764 -13.58 47.67 14.02
C ALA A 764 -12.24 46.99 14.38
N PHE A 765 -12.10 45.73 13.99
CA PHE A 765 -10.98 44.83 14.31
C PHE A 765 -10.82 44.42 15.79
N LEU A 766 -11.80 44.67 16.68
CA LEU A 766 -11.76 44.19 18.07
C LEU A 766 -11.60 42.68 18.19
N GLU A 767 -12.31 41.94 17.34
CA GLU A 767 -12.10 40.51 17.12
C GLU A 767 -11.77 40.27 15.64
N SER A 768 -10.59 39.71 15.38
CA SER A 768 -9.99 39.65 14.05
C SER A 768 -9.52 38.25 13.69
N GLY A 769 -9.65 37.88 12.42
CA GLY A 769 -9.07 36.66 11.86
C GLY A 769 -7.82 36.99 11.07
N VAL A 770 -6.78 36.17 11.19
CA VAL A 770 -5.52 36.34 10.45
C VAL A 770 -5.25 35.14 9.56
N ASP A 771 -4.85 35.39 8.32
CA ASP A 771 -4.36 34.37 7.40
C ASP A 771 -3.25 34.94 6.49
N VAL A 772 -2.34 34.08 6.04
CA VAL A 772 -1.14 34.48 5.28
C VAL A 772 -1.17 33.85 3.90
N ALA A 773 -0.95 34.65 2.86
CA ALA A 773 -0.94 34.20 1.47
C ALA A 773 0.36 34.57 0.75
N GLY A 774 0.84 33.65 -0.07
CA GLY A 774 2.02 33.77 -0.92
C GLY A 774 2.55 32.38 -1.31
N PRO A 775 3.75 32.28 -1.91
CA PRO A 775 4.69 33.36 -2.25
C PRO A 775 4.33 34.12 -3.53
N PHE A 776 4.69 35.40 -3.58
CA PHE A 776 4.68 36.25 -4.78
C PHE A 776 6.12 36.65 -5.13
N SER A 777 6.46 36.61 -6.41
CA SER A 777 7.80 36.97 -6.91
C SER A 777 7.91 38.48 -7.11
N ILE A 778 8.76 39.15 -6.32
CA ILE A 778 8.94 40.61 -6.31
C ILE A 778 10.39 40.96 -6.66
N ARG A 779 10.61 42.00 -7.46
CA ARG A 779 11.93 42.53 -7.79
C ARG A 779 12.43 43.47 -6.69
N ASN A 780 13.68 43.32 -6.27
CA ASN A 780 14.26 44.19 -5.24
C ASN A 780 14.55 45.62 -5.73
N SER A 781 14.71 45.85 -7.05
CA SER A 781 14.95 47.18 -7.62
C SER A 781 14.54 47.26 -9.09
N ASN A 782 14.55 48.48 -9.64
CA ASN A 782 14.28 48.74 -11.07
C ASN A 782 15.45 48.41 -12.01
N LEU A 783 16.52 47.80 -11.50
CA LEU A 783 17.68 47.42 -12.31
C LEU A 783 17.36 46.26 -13.26
N ARG A 784 17.97 46.26 -14.45
CA ARG A 784 17.72 45.27 -15.53
C ARG A 784 17.90 43.81 -15.09
N ASN A 785 18.75 43.56 -14.08
CA ASN A 785 19.02 42.24 -13.48
C ASN A 785 18.78 42.23 -11.95
N ALA A 786 17.75 42.92 -11.46
CA ALA A 786 17.43 42.92 -10.03
C ALA A 786 17.04 41.51 -9.53
N ARG A 787 17.58 41.13 -8.36
CA ARG A 787 17.24 39.86 -7.69
C ARG A 787 15.74 39.81 -7.41
N ILE A 788 15.14 38.66 -7.75
CA ILE A 788 13.72 38.38 -7.48
C ILE A 788 13.65 37.62 -6.16
N GLU A 789 12.90 38.15 -5.20
CA GLU A 789 12.67 37.56 -3.89
C GLU A 789 11.22 37.15 -3.71
N LYS A 790 10.99 36.16 -2.83
CA LYS A 790 9.65 35.65 -2.51
C LYS A 790 9.09 36.44 -1.34
N MET A 791 8.00 37.16 -1.59
CA MET A 791 7.29 37.95 -0.58
C MET A 791 5.90 37.36 -0.32
N TYR A 792 5.34 37.67 0.84
CA TYR A 792 4.03 37.19 1.30
C TYR A 792 3.19 38.39 1.76
N PHE A 793 1.90 38.17 2.04
CA PHE A 793 1.10 39.17 2.76
C PHE A 793 0.27 38.51 3.87
N ALA A 794 0.12 39.22 4.98
CA ALA A 794 -0.82 38.92 6.05
C ALA A 794 -2.15 39.64 5.78
N LEU A 795 -3.25 38.90 5.88
CA LEU A 795 -4.61 39.40 5.77
C LEU A 795 -5.27 39.37 7.14
N TYR A 796 -5.68 40.54 7.62
CA TYR A 796 -6.49 40.68 8.83
C TYR A 796 -7.93 41.00 8.44
N VAL A 797 -8.91 40.27 8.98
CA VAL A 797 -10.33 40.48 8.70
C VAL A 797 -11.12 40.62 9.99
N CYS A 798 -11.87 41.71 10.13
CA CYS A 798 -12.74 41.95 11.29
C CYS A 798 -13.96 41.01 11.28
N MET A 799 -14.26 40.36 12.41
CA MET A 799 -15.39 39.44 12.54
C MET A 799 -16.76 40.13 12.49
N ALA A 800 -16.88 41.34 13.04
CA ALA A 800 -18.14 42.09 13.12
C ALA A 800 -18.48 42.84 11.81
N THR A 801 -17.53 43.63 11.29
CA THR A 801 -17.76 44.52 10.13
C THR A 801 -17.29 43.93 8.80
N LYS A 802 -16.61 42.78 8.81
CA LYS A 802 -15.93 42.18 7.64
C LYS A 802 -14.83 43.06 7.04
N ALA A 803 -14.44 44.17 7.67
CA ALA A 803 -13.38 45.02 7.16
C ALA A 803 -12.06 44.25 6.99
N VAL A 804 -11.30 44.59 5.95
CA VAL A 804 -10.07 43.90 5.54
C VAL A 804 -8.89 44.84 5.71
N HIS A 805 -7.77 44.31 6.20
CA HIS A 805 -6.48 45.00 6.23
C HIS A 805 -5.37 44.07 5.73
N ILE A 806 -4.46 44.60 4.90
CA ILE A 806 -3.45 43.81 4.18
C ILE A 806 -2.06 44.39 4.47
N GLU A 807 -1.15 43.54 4.95
CA GLU A 807 0.24 43.92 5.24
C GLU A 807 1.23 43.00 4.52
N VAL A 808 2.27 43.58 3.92
CA VAL A 808 3.32 42.82 3.23
C VAL A 808 4.29 42.21 4.25
N LEU A 809 4.76 41.00 3.95
CA LEU A 809 5.72 40.22 4.72
C LEU A 809 6.94 39.89 3.84
N SER A 810 8.13 40.24 4.34
CA SER A 810 9.39 39.97 3.62
C SER A 810 9.82 38.50 3.68
N SER A 811 9.40 37.77 4.71
CA SER A 811 9.66 36.36 4.89
C SER A 811 8.62 35.73 5.82
N LEU A 812 8.56 34.40 5.87
CA LEU A 812 7.73 33.65 6.84
C LEU A 812 8.51 33.47 8.16
N SER A 813 8.96 34.58 8.75
CA SER A 813 9.65 34.60 10.05
C SER A 813 8.77 35.21 11.14
N THR A 814 9.05 34.87 12.39
CA THR A 814 8.33 35.41 13.54
C THR A 814 8.45 36.94 13.58
N GLU A 815 9.65 37.46 13.33
CA GLU A 815 9.95 38.89 13.32
C GLU A 815 9.18 39.64 12.23
N ALA A 816 9.11 39.09 11.00
CA ALA A 816 8.38 39.70 9.91
C ALA A 816 6.87 39.78 10.19
N PHE A 817 6.32 38.74 10.82
CA PHE A 817 4.91 38.71 11.24
C PHE A 817 4.62 39.62 12.43
N LEU A 818 5.49 39.68 13.44
CA LEU A 818 5.34 40.64 14.54
C LEU A 818 5.39 42.08 14.03
N ALA A 819 6.26 42.37 13.07
CA ALA A 819 6.31 43.67 12.41
C ALA A 819 5.02 43.97 11.61
N SER A 820 4.41 42.99 10.94
CA SER A 820 3.10 43.21 10.28
C SER A 820 1.98 43.42 11.28
N LEU A 821 2.00 42.70 12.40
CA LEU A 821 1.04 42.88 13.47
C LEU A 821 1.19 44.28 14.11
N ASP A 822 2.41 44.78 14.28
CA ASP A 822 2.67 46.14 14.75
C ASP A 822 2.14 47.19 13.78
N ARG A 823 2.36 47.02 12.47
CA ARG A 823 1.78 47.92 11.46
C ARG A 823 0.26 47.90 11.48
N PHE A 824 -0.35 46.71 11.60
CA PHE A 824 -1.79 46.55 11.72
C PHE A 824 -2.33 47.24 12.98
N VAL A 825 -1.77 46.95 14.15
CA VAL A 825 -2.20 47.55 15.42
C VAL A 825 -2.00 49.06 15.40
N SER A 826 -0.89 49.56 14.87
CA SER A 826 -0.64 51.00 14.76
C SER A 826 -1.59 51.71 13.80
N ARG A 827 -2.17 51.01 12.82
CA ARG A 827 -3.11 51.57 11.82
C ARG A 827 -4.58 51.32 12.13
N ARG A 828 -4.89 50.29 12.93
CA ARG A 828 -6.26 49.80 13.17
C ARG A 828 -6.59 49.62 14.66
N GLY A 829 -5.64 49.85 15.56
CA GLY A 829 -5.72 49.68 17.01
C GLY A 829 -5.69 48.22 17.50
N LEU A 830 -5.54 48.02 18.81
CA LEU A 830 -5.35 46.70 19.44
C LEU A 830 -6.62 45.81 19.39
N PRO A 831 -6.51 44.55 18.92
CA PRO A 831 -7.58 43.54 19.04
C PRO A 831 -7.58 42.86 20.42
N ILE A 832 -8.73 42.40 20.90
CA ILE A 832 -8.82 41.55 22.11
C ILE A 832 -8.57 40.08 21.75
N ARG A 833 -9.10 39.62 20.60
CA ARG A 833 -9.01 38.22 20.16
C ARG A 833 -8.58 38.10 18.70
N LEU A 834 -7.61 37.22 18.44
CA LEU A 834 -7.12 36.88 17.11
C LEU A 834 -7.39 35.39 16.78
N TYR A 835 -8.05 35.12 15.66
CA TYR A 835 -8.43 33.77 15.22
C TYR A 835 -7.57 33.29 14.04
N SER A 836 -7.14 32.02 14.05
CA SER A 836 -6.46 31.38 12.91
C SER A 836 -6.79 29.88 12.74
N ASP A 837 -6.57 29.35 11.54
CA ASP A 837 -6.84 27.94 11.21
C ASP A 837 -5.73 26.99 11.67
N GLN A 838 -6.10 25.81 12.18
CA GLN A 838 -5.16 24.70 12.41
C GLN A 838 -4.80 24.04 11.05
N GLY A 839 -3.85 24.63 10.32
CA GLY A 839 -3.44 24.18 8.98
C GLY A 839 -3.12 22.68 8.89
N ARG A 840 -4.10 21.83 8.57
CA ARG A 840 -3.89 20.40 8.25
C ARG A 840 -4.53 19.96 6.94
N ASN A 841 -5.11 20.88 6.15
CA ASN A 841 -6.04 20.52 5.09
C ASN A 841 -5.77 21.17 3.73
N PHE A 842 -4.50 21.25 3.33
CA PHE A 842 -4.16 21.72 1.98
C PHE A 842 -3.32 20.68 1.26
N ARG A 843 -3.97 19.63 0.73
CA ARG A 843 -3.42 18.80 -0.35
C ARG A 843 -3.78 19.49 -1.67
N GLY A 844 -2.87 20.32 -2.19
CA GLY A 844 -3.06 21.01 -3.46
C GLY A 844 -1.84 21.74 -4.04
N ALA A 845 -0.89 22.21 -3.21
CA ALA A 845 0.40 22.74 -3.68
C ALA A 845 1.47 22.51 -2.61
N ALA A 846 2.22 21.41 -2.74
CA ALA A 846 2.84 20.71 -1.62
C ALA A 846 4.29 21.14 -1.23
N ARG A 847 4.81 22.29 -1.69
CA ARG A 847 6.07 22.83 -1.14
C ARG A 847 5.87 24.17 -0.42
N GLU A 848 5.15 25.10 -1.03
CA GLU A 848 5.07 26.49 -0.55
C GLU A 848 4.02 26.70 0.57
N ILE A 849 2.90 25.98 0.54
CA ILE A 849 1.88 26.01 1.60
C ILE A 849 2.37 25.28 2.87
N SER A 850 3.31 24.33 2.72
CA SER A 850 3.91 23.60 3.85
C SER A 850 4.73 24.50 4.76
N GLU A 851 5.40 25.52 4.19
CA GLU A 851 6.21 26.50 4.93
C GLU A 851 5.32 27.45 5.73
N ILE A 852 4.25 28.00 5.13
CA ILE A 852 3.25 28.84 5.81
C ILE A 852 2.57 28.06 6.96
N THR A 853 2.25 26.79 6.71
CA THR A 853 1.59 25.91 7.69
C THR A 853 2.52 25.50 8.84
N LYS A 854 3.83 25.31 8.56
CA LYS A 854 4.86 25.08 9.59
C LYS A 854 5.13 26.34 10.38
N PHE A 855 5.18 27.49 9.71
CA PHE A 855 5.34 28.80 10.33
C PHE A 855 4.26 29.04 11.39
N LEU A 856 2.97 28.94 11.04
CA LEU A 856 1.83 29.11 11.96
C LEU A 856 1.81 28.11 13.14
N LYS A 857 2.47 26.95 13.03
CA LYS A 857 2.58 25.96 14.10
C LYS A 857 3.79 26.17 15.01
N ASN A 858 4.91 26.63 14.45
CA ASN A 858 6.18 26.78 15.18
C ASN A 858 6.30 28.13 15.90
N THR A 859 5.51 29.15 15.52
CA THR A 859 5.56 30.50 16.12
C THR A 859 4.95 30.61 17.52
N GLY A 860 4.23 29.58 17.99
CA GLY A 860 3.39 29.64 19.19
C GLY A 860 4.07 30.29 20.40
N GLN A 861 5.21 29.81 20.86
CA GLN A 861 5.78 30.27 22.14
C GLN A 861 6.23 31.74 22.15
N GLY A 862 6.93 32.21 21.11
CA GLY A 862 7.41 33.60 21.03
C GLY A 862 6.30 34.61 20.74
N VAL A 863 5.33 34.24 19.90
CA VAL A 863 4.16 35.07 19.57
C VAL A 863 3.20 35.16 20.75
N HIS A 864 2.93 34.06 21.47
CA HIS A 864 2.08 34.09 22.66
C HIS A 864 2.62 35.02 23.75
N HIS A 865 3.94 35.07 23.97
CA HIS A 865 4.54 35.99 24.95
C HIS A 865 4.46 37.46 24.51
N TYR A 866 4.65 37.74 23.22
CA TYR A 866 4.49 39.10 22.66
C TYR A 866 3.04 39.61 22.74
N LEU A 867 2.08 38.73 22.47
CA LEU A 867 0.64 39.03 22.51
C LEU A 867 0.12 39.17 23.93
N ALA A 868 0.60 38.35 24.87
CA ALA A 868 0.24 38.44 26.29
C ALA A 868 0.61 39.81 26.88
N ARG A 869 1.75 40.39 26.50
CA ARG A 869 2.15 41.76 26.90
C ARG A 869 1.22 42.87 26.39
N ARG A 870 0.40 42.58 25.37
CA ARG A 870 -0.58 43.51 24.77
C ARG A 870 -2.02 43.10 25.05
N GLU A 871 -2.22 42.13 25.94
CA GLU A 871 -3.53 41.60 26.34
C GLU A 871 -4.36 41.02 25.19
N ILE A 872 -3.70 40.43 24.19
CA ILE A 872 -4.34 39.82 23.01
C ILE A 872 -4.41 38.29 23.17
N GLU A 873 -5.62 37.73 23.11
CA GLU A 873 -5.84 36.27 23.13
C GLU A 873 -5.82 35.66 21.72
N TRP A 874 -5.13 34.53 21.52
CA TRP A 874 -5.06 33.84 20.22
C TRP A 874 -5.79 32.49 20.25
N VAL A 875 -6.74 32.28 19.32
CA VAL A 875 -7.63 31.10 19.29
C VAL A 875 -7.52 30.31 17.97
N PHE A 876 -7.29 28.99 18.06
CA PHE A 876 -7.17 28.08 16.91
C PHE A 876 -8.45 27.30 16.58
N GLN A 877 -8.83 27.20 15.30
CA GLN A 877 -10.08 26.52 14.87
C GLN A 877 -9.96 25.01 14.56
N PRO A 878 -11.03 24.20 14.74
CA PRO A 878 -11.02 22.76 14.42
C PRO A 878 -10.86 22.44 12.90
N PRO A 879 -10.13 21.39 12.51
CA PRO A 879 -9.85 21.08 11.10
C PRO A 879 -11.10 20.66 10.29
N TYR A 880 -11.21 21.17 9.06
CA TYR A 880 -12.31 20.92 8.08
C TYR A 880 -13.67 21.50 8.50
N SER A 881 -13.69 22.56 9.31
CA SER A 881 -14.90 23.28 9.73
C SER A 881 -15.05 24.62 9.00
N PRO A 882 -15.38 24.64 7.69
CA PRO A 882 -15.41 25.87 6.87
C PRO A 882 -16.41 26.93 7.36
N ASN A 883 -17.35 26.55 8.24
CA ASN A 883 -18.30 27.49 8.84
C ASN A 883 -17.61 28.56 9.71
N PHE A 884 -16.47 28.24 10.32
CA PHE A 884 -15.75 29.15 11.22
C PHE A 884 -14.70 30.02 10.49
N GLY A 885 -13.97 29.48 9.50
CA GLY A 885 -12.90 30.20 8.77
C GLY A 885 -13.30 30.81 7.42
N GLY A 886 -14.51 30.56 6.92
CA GLY A 886 -14.94 30.98 5.59
C GLY A 886 -15.02 32.49 5.34
N LEU A 887 -14.71 33.35 6.33
CA LEU A 887 -14.69 34.80 6.19
C LEU A 887 -13.36 35.30 5.60
N TRP A 888 -12.22 34.88 6.17
CA TRP A 888 -10.90 35.23 5.65
C TRP A 888 -10.53 34.42 4.40
N GLU A 889 -10.98 33.17 4.26
CA GLU A 889 -10.81 32.40 3.01
C GLU A 889 -11.44 33.11 1.81
N ARG A 890 -12.66 33.66 1.99
CA ARG A 890 -13.35 34.47 0.96
C ARG A 890 -12.61 35.78 0.69
N ALA A 891 -12.07 36.41 1.73
CA ALA A 891 -11.30 37.64 1.58
C ALA A 891 -9.98 37.39 0.83
N ILE A 892 -9.22 36.33 1.14
CA ILE A 892 -8.02 35.91 0.37
C ILE A 892 -8.38 35.63 -1.08
N ARG A 893 -9.48 34.91 -1.33
CA ARG A 893 -9.93 34.63 -2.69
C ARG A 893 -10.23 35.92 -3.45
N SER A 894 -10.81 36.91 -2.79
CA SER A 894 -11.12 38.23 -3.38
C SER A 894 -9.83 39.03 -3.64
N VAL A 895 -8.87 39.02 -2.72
CA VAL A 895 -7.55 39.66 -2.92
C VAL A 895 -6.80 39.01 -4.09
N LYS A 896 -6.72 37.67 -4.14
CA LYS A 896 -6.09 36.94 -5.26
C LYS A 896 -6.79 37.19 -6.59
N PHE A 897 -8.12 37.31 -6.58
CA PHE A 897 -8.90 37.64 -7.78
C PHE A 897 -8.52 39.01 -8.33
N HIS A 898 -8.39 40.03 -7.48
CA HIS A 898 -7.95 41.37 -7.91
C HIS A 898 -6.46 41.38 -8.31
N LEU A 899 -5.57 40.73 -7.55
CA LEU A 899 -4.14 40.64 -7.87
C LEU A 899 -3.90 39.98 -9.23
N ASN A 900 -4.54 38.84 -9.51
CA ASN A 900 -4.36 38.13 -10.79
C ASN A 900 -4.80 38.97 -11.99
N ARG A 901 -5.84 39.80 -11.83
CA ARG A 901 -6.35 40.68 -12.90
C ARG A 901 -5.52 41.94 -13.10
N VAL A 902 -4.95 42.49 -12.02
CA VAL A 902 -4.19 43.74 -12.05
C VAL A 902 -2.71 43.51 -12.42
N ILE A 903 -2.12 42.40 -11.99
CA ILE A 903 -0.67 42.13 -12.12
C ILE A 903 -0.34 41.29 -13.36
N GLY A 904 -1.18 40.33 -13.74
CA GLY A 904 -0.90 39.42 -14.85
C GLY A 904 0.41 38.63 -14.66
N SER A 905 1.32 38.67 -15.63
CA SER A 905 2.63 38.03 -15.61
C SER A 905 3.80 38.98 -15.26
N HIS A 906 3.53 40.20 -14.81
CA HIS A 906 4.56 41.20 -14.52
C HIS A 906 5.13 41.02 -13.11
N ASN A 907 6.46 41.16 -12.98
CA ASN A 907 7.14 41.15 -11.69
C ASN A 907 7.25 42.60 -11.16
N LEU A 908 6.51 42.91 -10.11
CA LEU A 908 6.47 44.22 -9.46
C LEU A 908 7.66 44.43 -8.53
N THR A 909 7.99 45.69 -8.25
CA THR A 909 8.81 46.08 -7.11
C THR A 909 8.02 46.07 -5.80
N LEU A 910 8.72 46.15 -4.66
CA LEU A 910 8.09 46.15 -3.34
C LEU A 910 7.11 47.31 -3.16
N GLU A 911 7.48 48.52 -3.59
CA GLU A 911 6.64 49.72 -3.48
C GLU A 911 5.38 49.62 -4.34
N GLU A 912 5.51 49.10 -5.57
CA GLU A 912 4.37 48.87 -6.47
C GLU A 912 3.42 47.81 -5.91
N PHE A 913 3.97 46.73 -5.33
CA PHE A 913 3.18 45.67 -4.72
C PHE A 913 2.41 46.16 -3.48
N MET A 914 3.07 46.92 -2.60
CA MET A 914 2.42 47.55 -1.44
C MET A 914 1.31 48.52 -1.88
N THR A 915 1.55 49.32 -2.92
CA THR A 915 0.57 50.26 -3.46
C THR A 915 -0.66 49.53 -4.01
N ILE A 916 -0.48 48.44 -4.77
CA ILE A 916 -1.60 47.65 -5.31
C ILE A 916 -2.39 46.98 -4.18
N LEU A 917 -1.74 46.40 -3.18
CA LEU A 917 -2.44 45.80 -2.04
C LEU A 917 -3.26 46.83 -1.26
N THR A 918 -2.73 48.04 -1.08
CA THR A 918 -3.43 49.15 -0.41
C THR A 918 -4.66 49.60 -1.23
N ARG A 919 -4.57 49.63 -2.56
CA ARG A 919 -5.71 49.90 -3.44
C ARG A 919 -6.77 48.80 -3.39
N ILE A 920 -6.35 47.53 -3.36
CA ILE A 920 -7.26 46.38 -3.20
C ILE A 920 -7.95 46.41 -1.82
N GLU A 921 -7.22 46.78 -0.76
CA GLU A 921 -7.80 47.00 0.57
C GLU A 921 -8.90 48.07 0.53
N GLY A 922 -8.66 49.21 -0.14
CA GLY A 922 -9.66 50.26 -0.34
C GLY A 922 -10.90 49.75 -1.08
N ILE A 923 -10.72 49.08 -2.21
CA ILE A 923 -11.82 48.51 -3.02
C ILE A 923 -12.65 47.52 -2.20
N LEU A 924 -11.99 46.63 -1.46
CA LEU A 924 -12.68 45.64 -0.63
C LEU A 924 -13.46 46.34 0.49
N ASN A 925 -12.95 47.40 1.09
CA ASN A 925 -13.64 48.09 2.17
C ASN A 925 -14.74 49.04 1.69
N SER A 926 -14.80 49.42 0.41
CA SER A 926 -15.90 50.23 -0.16
C SER A 926 -17.12 49.41 -0.60
N ARG A 927 -17.16 48.09 -0.34
CA ARG A 927 -18.28 47.23 -0.71
C ARG A 927 -19.49 47.43 0.21
N PRO A 928 -20.75 47.46 -0.29
CA PRO A 928 -21.92 47.50 0.57
C PRO A 928 -21.99 46.29 1.51
N LEU A 929 -22.38 46.51 2.78
CA LEU A 929 -22.68 45.43 3.74
C LEU A 929 -24.06 44.80 3.51
N ASN A 930 -24.98 45.56 2.90
CA ASN A 930 -26.36 45.22 2.59
C ASN A 930 -26.68 45.51 1.11
N ASP A 931 -27.77 44.95 0.60
CA ASP A 931 -28.35 45.36 -0.69
C ASP A 931 -28.86 46.80 -0.59
N ILE A 932 -28.64 47.61 -1.64
CA ILE A 932 -29.00 49.03 -1.66
C ILE A 932 -30.53 49.17 -1.55
N SER A 933 -30.99 49.98 -0.59
CA SER A 933 -32.42 50.28 -0.39
C SER A 933 -33.04 50.85 -1.67
N THR A 934 -34.24 50.40 -2.03
CA THR A 934 -35.02 50.94 -3.17
C THR A 934 -35.78 52.24 -2.83
N SER A 935 -35.59 52.79 -1.63
CA SER A 935 -36.23 54.03 -1.18
C SER A 935 -35.60 55.25 -1.88
N PRO A 936 -36.38 56.17 -2.50
CA PRO A 936 -35.87 57.35 -3.22
C PRO A 936 -35.12 58.38 -2.36
N GLN A 937 -35.07 58.21 -1.03
CA GLN A 937 -34.49 59.18 -0.09
C GLN A 937 -33.15 58.73 0.54
N GLU A 938 -32.70 57.48 0.30
CA GLU A 938 -31.49 56.93 0.91
C GLU A 938 -30.47 56.50 -0.15
N PHE A 939 -29.54 57.39 -0.50
CA PHE A 939 -28.57 57.18 -1.59
C PHE A 939 -27.23 56.54 -1.17
N GLU A 940 -26.99 56.27 0.12
CA GLU A 940 -25.70 55.77 0.61
C GLU A 940 -25.79 54.43 1.35
N ALA A 941 -25.16 53.40 0.77
CA ALA A 941 -25.04 52.08 1.38
C ALA A 941 -23.94 52.04 2.45
N LEU A 942 -24.21 51.41 3.59
CA LEU A 942 -23.23 51.22 4.67
C LEU A 942 -22.10 50.27 4.20
N THR A 943 -20.85 50.73 4.18
CA THR A 943 -19.66 49.94 3.77
C THR A 943 -18.73 49.66 4.96
N PRO A 944 -17.88 48.61 4.92
CA PRO A 944 -16.83 48.42 5.92
C PRO A 944 -15.93 49.65 6.12
N GLY A 945 -15.69 50.43 5.05
CA GLY A 945 -14.87 51.64 5.07
C GLY A 945 -15.40 52.73 6.00
N HIS A 946 -16.71 52.83 6.18
CA HIS A 946 -17.33 53.79 7.11
C HIS A 946 -16.90 53.53 8.57
N PHE A 947 -16.62 52.27 8.93
CA PHE A 947 -16.15 51.89 10.27
C PHE A 947 -14.64 52.08 10.48
N LEU A 948 -13.86 52.33 9.42
CA LEU A 948 -12.40 52.40 9.47
C LEU A 948 -11.85 53.80 9.77
N ILE A 949 -12.62 54.86 9.50
CA ILE A 949 -12.16 56.26 9.59
C ILE A 949 -12.35 56.84 11.01
N GLN A 950 -13.11 56.18 11.90
CA GLN A 950 -13.65 56.81 13.12
C GLN A 950 -13.16 56.22 14.46
N ALA A 951 -11.87 56.34 14.80
CA ALA A 951 -11.35 56.30 16.18
C ALA A 951 -9.85 56.69 16.30
N PRO A 952 -9.37 57.18 17.48
CA PRO A 952 -7.93 57.25 17.80
C PRO A 952 -7.31 55.85 17.94
N LEU A 953 -6.10 55.67 17.40
CA LEU A 953 -5.50 54.35 17.15
C LEU A 953 -4.96 53.61 18.39
N LEU A 954 -4.76 54.31 19.51
CA LEU A 954 -4.14 53.78 20.74
C LEU A 954 -5.05 53.81 21.98
N ALA A 955 -6.34 54.10 21.84
CA ALA A 955 -7.29 54.12 22.96
C ALA A 955 -7.76 52.70 23.35
N LEU A 956 -7.88 52.43 24.65
CA LEU A 956 -8.47 51.19 25.21
C LEU A 956 -9.98 51.09 24.87
N PRO A 957 -10.60 49.89 24.83
CA PRO A 957 -12.02 49.74 24.51
C PRO A 957 -12.93 50.55 25.45
N GLU A 958 -13.74 51.47 24.90
CA GLU A 958 -14.55 52.41 25.69
C GLU A 958 -15.96 51.88 26.04
N LEU A 959 -16.50 52.31 27.20
CA LEU A 959 -17.84 51.96 27.72
C LEU A 959 -19.01 52.57 26.92
N ASP A 960 -20.21 52.00 27.02
CA ASP A 960 -21.40 52.46 26.30
C ASP A 960 -21.99 53.76 26.90
N LEU A 961 -22.53 54.66 26.06
CA LEU A 961 -23.06 55.98 26.46
C LEU A 961 -24.43 56.32 25.82
N LEU A 962 -25.12 55.33 25.25
CA LEU A 962 -26.39 55.50 24.53
C LEU A 962 -27.53 56.11 25.38
N ASP A 963 -27.43 56.10 26.71
CA ASP A 963 -28.46 56.58 27.63
C ASP A 963 -28.32 58.06 28.05
N ALA A 964 -27.31 58.78 27.56
CA ALA A 964 -27.10 60.19 27.91
C ALA A 964 -27.84 61.15 26.94
N PRO A 965 -28.66 62.11 27.42
CA PRO A 965 -29.39 63.05 26.56
C PRO A 965 -28.43 63.97 25.78
N GLN A 966 -28.66 64.11 24.45
CA GLN A 966 -27.81 64.83 23.48
C GLN A 966 -27.40 66.25 23.93
N ASN A 967 -28.25 66.89 24.73
CA ASN A 967 -28.14 68.29 25.14
C ASN A 967 -27.06 68.53 26.22
N ARG A 968 -26.41 67.47 26.75
CA ARG A 968 -25.33 67.55 27.75
C ARG A 968 -23.98 67.03 27.25
N LEU A 969 -23.85 66.74 25.95
CA LEU A 969 -22.64 66.13 25.39
C LEU A 969 -21.64 67.20 24.92
N SER A 970 -20.38 67.10 25.35
CA SER A 970 -19.26 67.88 24.79
C SER A 970 -19.07 67.55 23.29
N ARG A 971 -18.37 68.41 22.53
CA ARG A 971 -18.13 68.21 21.09
C ARG A 971 -17.47 66.85 20.76
N TRP A 972 -16.70 66.29 21.69
CA TRP A 972 -16.11 64.95 21.62
C TRP A 972 -17.13 63.82 21.91
N GLN A 973 -18.08 64.06 22.83
CA GLN A 973 -19.18 63.14 23.11
C GLN A 973 -20.25 63.14 21.99
N LEU A 974 -20.39 64.24 21.25
CA LEU A 974 -21.23 64.33 20.04
C LEU A 974 -20.65 63.48 18.88
N LEU A 975 -19.33 63.53 18.67
CA LEU A 975 -18.62 62.62 17.74
C LEU A 975 -18.81 61.15 18.16
N ARG A 976 -18.78 60.85 19.47
CA ARG A 976 -19.04 59.50 20.02
C ARG A 976 -20.48 59.02 19.78
N HIS A 977 -21.48 59.89 19.94
CA HIS A 977 -22.87 59.62 19.57
C HIS A 977 -23.02 59.36 18.06
N MET A 978 -22.31 60.11 17.20
CA MET A 978 -22.28 59.85 15.75
C MET A 978 -21.67 58.49 15.40
N THR A 979 -20.59 58.07 16.09
CA THR A 979 -19.97 56.74 15.93
C THR A 979 -20.91 55.61 16.40
N GLN A 980 -21.61 55.78 17.53
CA GLN A 980 -22.63 54.84 18.01
C GLN A 980 -23.87 54.78 17.10
N SER A 981 -24.23 55.88 16.44
CA SER A 981 -25.31 55.92 15.44
C SER A 981 -25.04 54.99 14.24
N PHE A 982 -23.77 54.87 13.79
CA PHE A 982 -23.39 53.88 12.77
C PHE A 982 -23.55 52.43 13.25
N TRP A 983 -23.31 52.14 14.54
CA TRP A 983 -23.60 50.83 15.13
C TRP A 983 -25.10 50.57 15.26
N ASN A 984 -25.91 51.59 15.58
CA ASN A 984 -27.37 51.48 15.53
C ASN A 984 -27.89 51.22 14.10
N ARG A 985 -27.29 51.84 13.06
CA ARG A 985 -27.55 51.49 11.65
C ARG A 985 -27.10 50.07 11.32
N TRP A 986 -25.95 49.61 11.81
CA TRP A 986 -25.52 48.21 11.67
C TRP A 986 -26.49 47.23 12.35
N VAL A 987 -26.98 47.53 13.55
CA VAL A 987 -27.97 46.70 14.26
C VAL A 987 -29.31 46.68 13.50
N ARG A 988 -29.81 47.84 13.07
CA ARG A 988 -31.10 47.97 12.37
C ARG A 988 -31.07 47.43 10.95
N GLU A 989 -30.05 47.77 10.17
CA GLU A 989 -29.98 47.45 8.75
C GLU A 989 -29.26 46.12 8.49
N TYR A 990 -28.15 45.80 9.19
CA TYR A 990 -27.32 44.62 8.88
C TYR A 990 -27.60 43.42 9.81
N LEU A 991 -27.68 43.60 11.13
CA LEU A 991 -27.92 42.48 12.06
C LEU A 991 -29.31 41.85 11.84
N GLN A 992 -30.32 42.65 11.48
CA GLN A 992 -31.65 42.14 11.11
C GLN A 992 -31.60 41.19 9.89
N THR A 993 -30.71 41.42 8.91
CA THR A 993 -30.54 40.47 7.79
C THR A 993 -29.93 39.14 8.23
N GLN A 994 -29.15 39.13 9.32
CA GLN A 994 -28.54 37.92 9.87
C GLN A 994 -29.49 37.08 10.73
N MET A 995 -30.70 37.59 11.06
CA MET A 995 -31.75 36.80 11.70
C MET A 995 -32.27 35.68 10.77
N GLN A 996 -32.30 35.95 9.46
CA GLN A 996 -32.75 34.96 8.48
C GLN A 996 -31.65 33.94 8.23
N ARG A 997 -31.94 32.66 8.45
CA ARG A 997 -31.07 31.57 7.99
C ARG A 997 -31.21 31.48 6.48
N PRO A 998 -30.16 31.68 5.66
CA PRO A 998 -30.33 31.69 4.21
C PRO A 998 -30.51 30.29 3.61
N LYS A 999 -30.09 29.22 4.31
CA LYS A 999 -30.07 27.83 3.83
C LYS A 999 -30.22 26.84 5.01
N TRP A 1000 -30.61 25.60 4.72
CA TRP A 1000 -30.68 24.45 5.66
C TRP A 1000 -31.67 24.61 6.83
N HIS A 1001 -32.96 24.65 6.48
CA HIS A 1001 -34.07 24.85 7.42
C HIS A 1001 -34.74 23.56 7.93
N LYS A 1002 -34.36 22.39 7.39
CA LYS A 1002 -35.03 21.13 7.69
C LYS A 1002 -34.29 20.38 8.79
N THR A 1003 -34.98 20.07 9.87
CA THR A 1003 -34.50 19.18 10.94
C THR A 1003 -34.42 17.75 10.40
N ILE A 1004 -33.23 17.16 10.40
CA ILE A 1004 -32.97 15.78 9.92
C ILE A 1004 -32.59 14.93 11.14
N PRO A 1005 -33.06 13.67 11.25
CA PRO A 1005 -32.65 12.78 12.33
C PRO A 1005 -31.12 12.62 12.39
N ASN A 1006 -30.57 12.74 13.59
CA ASN A 1006 -29.13 12.60 13.84
C ASN A 1006 -28.63 11.18 13.51
N LEU A 1007 -27.39 11.07 13.05
CA LEU A 1007 -26.64 9.81 12.95
C LEU A 1007 -26.53 9.16 14.33
N LYS A 1008 -26.52 7.82 14.37
CA LYS A 1008 -26.31 7.02 15.59
C LYS A 1008 -24.94 6.34 15.58
N GLU A 1009 -24.41 6.05 16.76
CA GLU A 1009 -23.22 5.22 16.89
C GLU A 1009 -23.53 3.80 16.38
N GLY A 1010 -22.64 3.23 15.57
CA GLY A 1010 -22.83 1.94 14.91
C GLY A 1010 -23.37 2.02 13.47
N ASP A 1011 -23.89 3.17 13.03
CA ASP A 1011 -24.42 3.35 11.68
C ASP A 1011 -23.36 3.09 10.60
N LEU A 1012 -23.75 2.36 9.55
CA LEU A 1012 -22.92 2.07 8.38
C LEU A 1012 -23.07 3.21 7.36
N VAL A 1013 -21.97 3.88 7.05
CA VAL A 1013 -22.00 5.11 6.24
C VAL A 1013 -20.96 5.10 5.12
N LEU A 1014 -21.27 5.76 4.02
CA LEU A 1014 -20.31 6.15 2.99
C LEU A 1014 -19.79 7.55 3.32
N TYR A 1015 -18.48 7.78 3.24
CA TYR A 1015 -17.88 9.08 3.59
C TYR A 1015 -16.93 9.59 2.50
N SER A 1016 -16.85 10.91 2.31
CA SER A 1016 -15.91 11.50 1.35
C SER A 1016 -14.45 11.40 1.85
N PRO A 1017 -13.54 10.72 1.11
CA PRO A 1017 -12.15 10.54 1.53
C PRO A 1017 -11.31 11.82 1.38
N THR A 1018 -11.61 12.64 0.36
CA THR A 1018 -10.88 13.87 0.00
C THR A 1018 -11.50 15.15 0.56
N GLY A 1019 -12.71 15.08 1.16
CA GLY A 1019 -13.44 16.26 1.66
C GLY A 1019 -14.08 17.11 0.55
N LEU A 1020 -13.74 16.87 -0.71
CA LEU A 1020 -14.32 17.55 -1.87
C LEU A 1020 -15.72 17.00 -2.17
N PRO A 1021 -16.68 17.86 -2.58
CA PRO A 1021 -18.04 17.46 -2.96
C PRO A 1021 -18.13 16.82 -4.36
N SER A 1022 -17.04 16.78 -5.14
CA SER A 1022 -17.05 16.44 -6.57
C SER A 1022 -16.86 14.96 -6.91
N SER A 1023 -16.47 14.11 -5.96
CA SER A 1023 -16.38 12.65 -6.21
C SER A 1023 -17.77 12.01 -6.11
N PRO A 1024 -18.22 11.23 -7.11
CA PRO A 1024 -19.53 10.58 -7.08
C PRO A 1024 -19.63 9.61 -5.88
N VAL A 1025 -20.80 9.55 -5.24
CA VAL A 1025 -21.04 8.74 -4.03
C VAL A 1025 -20.79 7.25 -4.26
N CYS A 1026 -20.84 6.80 -5.52
CA CYS A 1026 -20.47 5.43 -5.91
C CYS A 1026 -19.03 5.05 -5.53
N ASP A 1027 -18.11 6.02 -5.50
CA ASP A 1027 -16.69 5.83 -5.22
C ASP A 1027 -16.33 6.07 -3.74
N TRP A 1028 -17.32 6.38 -2.91
CA TRP A 1028 -17.07 6.70 -1.51
C TRP A 1028 -16.79 5.41 -0.71
N PRO A 1029 -15.73 5.36 0.09
CA PRO A 1029 -15.42 4.24 0.96
C PRO A 1029 -16.45 4.06 2.08
N LEU A 1030 -16.58 2.81 2.52
CA LEU A 1030 -17.42 2.40 3.64
C LEU A 1030 -16.74 2.70 4.98
N GLY A 1031 -17.50 3.16 5.96
CA GLY A 1031 -17.05 3.33 7.34
C GLY A 1031 -18.20 3.10 8.34
N ARG A 1032 -17.85 2.96 9.62
CA ARG A 1032 -18.81 2.83 10.72
C ARG A 1032 -18.67 4.00 11.69
N VAL A 1033 -19.77 4.63 12.07
CA VAL A 1033 -19.77 5.72 13.05
C VAL A 1033 -19.40 5.16 14.43
N THR A 1034 -18.36 5.70 15.06
CA THR A 1034 -17.91 5.27 16.40
C THR A 1034 -18.19 6.29 17.50
N GLN A 1035 -18.26 7.57 17.16
CA GLN A 1035 -18.56 8.61 18.15
C GLN A 1035 -19.25 9.80 17.50
N ILE A 1036 -20.21 10.36 18.22
CA ILE A 1036 -20.99 11.53 17.82
C ILE A 1036 -20.52 12.77 18.59
N LEU A 1037 -20.38 13.92 17.90
CA LEU A 1037 -20.04 15.20 18.53
C LEU A 1037 -21.17 16.22 18.30
N PRO A 1038 -22.10 16.37 19.27
CA PRO A 1038 -23.20 17.33 19.17
C PRO A 1038 -22.73 18.77 19.42
N GLY A 1039 -23.38 19.74 18.78
CA GLY A 1039 -23.22 21.16 19.10
C GLY A 1039 -23.96 21.56 20.39
N THR A 1040 -23.86 22.83 20.78
CA THR A 1040 -24.56 23.39 21.96
C THR A 1040 -26.09 23.32 21.86
N ASP A 1041 -26.61 23.17 20.65
CA ASP A 1041 -28.03 22.97 20.32
C ASP A 1041 -28.42 21.49 20.18
N GLY A 1042 -27.57 20.55 20.61
CA GLY A 1042 -27.81 19.11 20.53
C GLY A 1042 -27.76 18.49 19.13
N THR A 1043 -27.55 19.30 18.08
CA THR A 1043 -27.52 18.82 16.69
C THR A 1043 -26.14 18.26 16.34
N VAL A 1044 -26.11 17.05 15.78
CA VAL A 1044 -24.87 16.38 15.39
C VAL A 1044 -24.38 16.94 14.06
N ARG A 1045 -23.25 17.64 14.10
CA ARG A 1045 -22.63 18.22 12.89
C ARG A 1045 -21.29 17.58 12.55
N VAL A 1046 -20.66 16.89 13.51
CA VAL A 1046 -19.39 16.19 13.34
C VAL A 1046 -19.49 14.78 13.90
N VAL A 1047 -18.99 13.81 13.15
CA VAL A 1047 -18.92 12.40 13.55
C VAL A 1047 -17.51 11.84 13.38
N ARG A 1048 -17.18 10.86 14.22
CA ARG A 1048 -15.94 10.08 14.15
C ARG A 1048 -16.27 8.73 13.51
N ILE A 1049 -15.55 8.38 12.45
CA ILE A 1049 -15.80 7.22 11.60
C ILE A 1049 -14.58 6.29 11.66
N HIS A 1050 -14.81 5.02 11.97
CA HIS A 1050 -13.80 3.97 11.89
C HIS A 1050 -13.78 3.33 10.50
N THR A 1051 -12.57 3.23 9.95
CA THR A 1051 -12.26 2.64 8.65
C THR A 1051 -11.21 1.56 8.85
N PRO A 1052 -11.02 0.61 7.91
CA PRO A 1052 -10.06 -0.49 8.07
C PRO A 1052 -8.61 -0.05 8.36
N HIS A 1053 -8.25 1.20 8.05
CA HIS A 1053 -6.88 1.71 8.17
C HIS A 1053 -6.71 2.82 9.21
N LYS A 1054 -7.78 3.53 9.61
CA LYS A 1054 -7.71 4.66 10.56
C LYS A 1054 -9.09 5.14 11.02
N VAL A 1055 -9.09 5.92 12.10
CA VAL A 1055 -10.25 6.70 12.55
C VAL A 1055 -10.19 8.10 11.94
N VAL A 1056 -11.29 8.56 11.34
CA VAL A 1056 -11.39 9.88 10.69
C VAL A 1056 -12.56 10.70 11.23
N MET A 1057 -12.35 11.99 11.46
CA MET A 1057 -13.42 12.93 11.82
C MET A 1057 -13.98 13.56 10.55
N ARG A 1058 -15.30 13.56 10.38
CA ARG A 1058 -15.98 14.11 9.20
C ARG A 1058 -17.24 14.88 9.60
N PRO A 1059 -17.53 16.01 8.93
CA PRO A 1059 -18.82 16.67 9.09
C PRO A 1059 -19.93 15.84 8.43
N THR A 1060 -21.15 15.92 8.98
CA THR A 1060 -22.31 15.13 8.52
C THR A 1060 -22.70 15.42 7.07
N ASN A 1061 -22.43 16.63 6.57
CA ASN A 1061 -22.61 17.02 5.18
C ASN A 1061 -21.64 16.33 4.17
N LYS A 1062 -20.75 15.45 4.65
CA LYS A 1062 -19.85 14.61 3.85
C LYS A 1062 -20.05 13.11 4.11
N VAL A 1063 -21.20 12.74 4.65
CA VAL A 1063 -21.55 11.37 5.06
C VAL A 1063 -22.94 11.00 4.50
N VAL A 1064 -23.08 9.78 4.00
CA VAL A 1064 -24.34 9.21 3.49
C VAL A 1064 -24.63 7.90 4.22
N ILE A 1065 -25.80 7.79 4.83
CA ILE A 1065 -26.27 6.56 5.50
C ILE A 1065 -26.68 5.54 4.45
N LEU A 1066 -26.32 4.27 4.66
CA LEU A 1066 -26.83 3.17 3.84
C LEU A 1066 -28.20 2.69 4.34
N PRO A 1067 -29.15 2.39 3.45
CA PRO A 1067 -30.45 1.85 3.86
C PRO A 1067 -30.25 0.47 4.47
N SER A 1068 -30.82 0.24 5.66
CA SER A 1068 -30.97 -1.10 6.22
C SER A 1068 -31.98 -1.89 5.37
N GLN A 1069 -31.65 -3.15 5.06
CA GLN A 1069 -32.53 -4.06 4.31
C GLN A 1069 -33.61 -4.67 5.20
#